data_AF-A0A518KF13-F1
#
_entry.id   AF-A0A518KF13-F1
#
_cell.length_a   1.000
_cell.length_b   1.000
_cell.length_c   1.000
_cell.angle_alpha   90.00
_cell.angle_beta   90.00
_cell.angle_gamma   90.00
#
_symmetry.space_group_name_H-M   'P 1'
#
loop_
_entity.id
_entity.type
_entity.pdbx_description
1 polymer ?
#
loop_
_entity_poly.entity_id
_entity_poly.type
_entity_poly.pdbx_seq_one_letter_code
_entity_poly.pdbx_strand_id
1 'polypeptide(L)'
;MMSRNTQILAVLLSLAAAPAFAQIAWQGSVQPTSPSNFPIVGGVDVNLDGADDVLTAGGNRPLPAGINQTDPTGATGIGLPWDAAQVWRNYDSAQNILVGDANQSGTLSIFGGGKLRYQNLVIGAVSEGTVPGAIGLDFSVSNDLGVGDDTFRVSQYRSGTNAVGGTGLVTVSGFGSLYSNDPNLIDRGDQIALNLGRGVDIDEIIVDLDSAVDKTNYPPQFTGGFIDGETTRDFGATTGGFDVIVGLDGTAGMLIEAGGRMEIQDALMVAVDGESNGAVTVDGVGSSLAAFGRVELQQTLNEIRSTETASFIGGRGNGSMTVSNGARADFFNGLAIGALGTGSDLGTGARGSSPGDGSGILSVINAGSTVNIYPSAINTGPMVGNRALVIGDRRASIVAPATAADVNDIQQGSLVIGSNAVVNVAGRNGVVGNAAIGYRGLVTLTGGRLQIDEELQTDGTINGYGVLRSDVLSTSQYSVIRGGDPNAQNTALADPLQVTLLNDETNPGRPALLNRGLIDGRVRLDVSGVVFNEGRIQTSGEVQADSLFTSITSQIRSFPSSDSPLRLQLSNTRSAGDSAGVDVSGSTSFGALHNRGLIEGDLDFLIAGGVVNGDNYLPIGTPTNNSSTGGTIAGTGRILAGQFLNNAGAEVRVRQGESLVIHANGDVANFPAGAGIPVVGGGANVNYRTMNLGSMSVTGGDLEIGYIADTGAPFNPTTAAGGLNTSDFFFNARYAVEDAMLPGVISETTAGTIVSNNGNLHFTTGLVNTGVVAFTGGTNLVNGPVFNASADYGTAGSLFIPGAIVVSGDGTSVTFEDDVVNEGEIGIGPFGSVVNFLGNLDNTGGNIEVAFDLFGSNGSQAAYITVQGGLTINGGTIGFAFLNSAPPASIPNDFSVALLTAGDLADDSLFTNLVLPDLPAGKYWDVVYDTLNDEVRLEVVMSGAIGADFNGDGVVSQDDIDVWVRNAGIESGASIIQGDANHDGKVDLADYDILMTQLYTGTPVAIGAGSSATYIPEPASMLLVLLAAAPLARRRG
;
A
#
# COMPACT_ATOMS: atom_id res chain seq x y z
N MET A 1 32.97 36.28 -19.18
CA MET A 1 34.45 36.24 -19.03
C MET A 1 34.94 36.67 -17.63
N MET A 2 34.15 37.34 -16.78
CA MET A 2 34.59 37.74 -15.42
C MET A 2 34.62 36.61 -14.36
N SER A 3 33.89 35.49 -14.52
CA SER A 3 33.90 34.39 -13.53
C SER A 3 35.14 33.47 -13.60
N ARG A 4 35.85 33.43 -14.74
CA ARG A 4 37.08 32.62 -14.87
C ARG A 4 38.29 33.25 -14.17
N ASN A 5 38.33 34.58 -14.04
CA ASN A 5 39.47 35.25 -13.39
C ASN A 5 39.40 35.18 -11.85
N THR A 6 38.21 35.09 -11.25
CA THR A 6 38.07 34.92 -9.80
C THR A 6 38.51 33.53 -9.33
N GLN A 7 38.26 32.47 -10.11
CA GLN A 7 38.75 31.13 -9.81
C GLN A 7 40.28 31.03 -9.92
N ILE A 8 40.87 31.67 -10.93
CA ILE A 8 42.34 31.70 -11.10
C ILE A 8 43.01 32.52 -9.98
N LEU A 9 42.39 33.63 -9.55
CA LEU A 9 42.93 34.44 -8.45
C LEU A 9 42.80 33.72 -7.09
N ALA A 10 41.73 32.97 -6.85
CA ALA A 10 41.58 32.15 -5.65
C ALA A 10 42.61 31.00 -5.58
N VAL A 11 42.89 30.34 -6.71
CA VAL A 11 43.94 29.32 -6.83
C VAL A 11 45.34 29.92 -6.66
N LEU A 12 45.58 31.12 -7.18
CA LEU A 12 46.87 31.81 -7.01
C LEU A 12 47.08 32.34 -5.58
N LEU A 13 46.02 32.76 -4.87
CA LEU A 13 46.13 33.17 -3.46
C LEU A 13 46.29 31.97 -2.51
N SER A 14 45.72 30.79 -2.80
CA SER A 14 45.97 29.59 -1.99
C SER A 14 47.41 29.06 -2.16
N LEU A 15 48.03 29.28 -3.32
CA LEU A 15 49.43 28.93 -3.59
C LEU A 15 50.46 29.89 -2.95
N ALA A 16 50.03 31.08 -2.49
CA ALA A 16 50.92 32.09 -1.92
C ALA A 16 50.98 32.09 -0.38
N ALA A 17 50.22 31.22 0.28
CA ALA A 17 50.39 30.99 1.71
C ALA A 17 51.76 30.33 1.95
N ALA A 18 52.60 30.94 2.79
CA ALA A 18 53.82 30.29 3.27
C ALA A 18 53.46 28.89 3.81
N PRO A 19 54.30 27.86 3.64
CA PRO A 19 54.05 26.56 4.25
C PRO A 19 53.90 26.79 5.75
N ALA A 20 52.68 26.69 6.26
CA ALA A 20 52.46 26.58 7.68
C ALA A 20 53.19 25.29 8.08
N PHE A 21 54.17 25.41 8.96
CA PHE A 21 54.84 24.24 9.50
C PHE A 21 53.77 23.31 10.07
N ALA A 22 53.92 22.01 9.82
CA ALA A 22 53.12 20.99 10.48
C ALA A 22 53.18 21.23 11.99
N GLN A 23 52.03 21.41 12.62
CA GLN A 23 51.98 21.84 14.01
C GLN A 23 50.82 21.16 14.74
N ILE A 24 51.14 20.64 15.92
CA ILE A 24 50.19 20.19 16.94
C ILE A 24 50.26 21.20 18.09
N ALA A 25 49.14 21.77 18.49
CA ALA A 25 49.04 22.73 19.57
C ALA A 25 47.95 22.33 20.55
N TRP A 26 48.11 22.58 21.84
CA TRP A 26 47.06 22.37 22.82
C TRP A 26 47.05 23.45 23.90
N GLN A 27 45.91 23.67 24.53
CA GLN A 27 45.74 24.58 25.66
C GLN A 27 44.86 23.93 26.74
N GLY A 28 45.07 24.31 28.00
CA GLY A 28 44.26 23.81 29.11
C GLY A 28 44.53 22.33 29.40
N SER A 29 43.47 21.60 29.76
CA SER A 29 43.55 20.20 30.18
C SER A 29 43.62 19.26 28.99
N VAL A 30 44.83 18.95 28.55
CA VAL A 30 45.11 17.86 27.60
C VAL A 30 46.13 16.94 28.24
N GLN A 31 45.72 15.72 28.56
CA GLN A 31 46.52 14.77 29.31
C GLN A 31 46.71 13.48 28.52
N PRO A 32 47.96 13.08 28.21
CA PRO A 32 48.25 11.69 27.91
C PRO A 32 48.12 10.88 29.20
N THR A 33 47.25 9.86 29.24
CA THR A 33 46.95 9.11 30.46
C THR A 33 48.03 8.04 30.73
N SER A 34 49.28 8.46 30.93
CA SER A 34 50.33 7.54 31.38
C SER A 34 50.19 7.26 32.88
N PRO A 35 50.45 6.03 33.37
CA PRO A 35 50.42 5.71 34.80
C PRO A 35 51.38 6.60 35.63
N SER A 36 50.79 7.45 36.48
CA SER A 36 51.27 8.11 37.73
C SER A 36 52.73 8.59 37.96
N ASN A 37 53.69 8.49 37.04
CA ASN A 37 55.11 8.82 37.33
C ASN A 37 55.86 9.70 36.31
N PHE A 38 55.18 10.43 35.42
CA PHE A 38 55.86 11.32 34.47
C PHE A 38 55.68 12.81 34.82
N PRO A 39 56.76 13.55 35.17
CA PRO A 39 56.69 14.98 35.40
C PRO A 39 56.57 15.73 34.07
N ILE A 40 55.48 16.49 33.90
CA ILE A 40 55.21 17.33 32.72
C ILE A 40 55.93 18.69 32.90
N VAL A 41 57.08 18.89 32.23
CA VAL A 41 57.68 20.22 32.01
C VAL A 41 58.41 20.24 30.66
N GLY A 42 57.79 20.79 29.61
CA GLY A 42 58.42 21.08 28.31
C GLY A 42 57.47 20.94 27.12
N GLY A 43 57.51 21.89 26.16
CA GLY A 43 56.67 21.88 24.95
C GLY A 43 57.02 20.74 23.97
N VAL A 44 56.05 20.34 23.14
CA VAL A 44 56.05 19.08 22.34
C VAL A 44 56.33 19.33 20.85
N ASP A 45 57.26 20.23 20.56
CA ASP A 45 58.01 20.20 19.29
C ASP A 45 59.33 20.95 19.54
N VAL A 46 60.24 20.30 20.24
CA VAL A 46 61.50 20.95 20.65
C VAL A 46 62.48 21.06 19.47
N ASN A 47 62.26 20.32 18.38
CA ASN A 47 63.24 20.17 17.30
C ASN A 47 62.77 20.63 15.90
N LEU A 48 61.50 20.99 15.69
CA LEU A 48 60.96 21.57 14.45
C LEU A 48 61.23 20.72 13.20
N ASP A 49 61.28 19.39 13.34
CA ASP A 49 61.73 18.49 12.25
C ASP A 49 60.61 17.99 11.33
N GLY A 50 59.34 18.16 11.72
CA GLY A 50 58.18 17.79 10.91
C GLY A 50 57.96 16.27 10.79
N ALA A 51 58.49 15.46 11.70
CA ALA A 51 58.22 14.01 11.79
C ALA A 51 57.01 13.68 12.70
N ASP A 52 56.51 12.43 12.66
CA ASP A 52 55.42 11.95 13.52
C ASP A 52 55.85 11.98 15.01
N ASP A 53 55.26 12.87 15.80
CA ASP A 53 55.52 12.99 17.24
C ASP A 53 54.59 12.11 18.08
N VAL A 54 55.17 11.37 19.03
CA VAL A 54 54.44 10.76 20.15
C VAL A 54 54.46 11.74 21.32
N LEU A 55 53.30 12.04 21.92
CA LEU A 55 53.14 12.87 23.13
C LEU A 55 53.92 12.26 24.33
N THR A 56 55.24 12.38 24.32
CA THR A 56 56.10 12.03 25.46
C THR A 56 56.77 13.29 25.97
N ALA A 57 56.97 13.38 27.28
CA ALA A 57 57.55 14.54 27.97
C ALA A 57 59.05 14.81 27.63
N GLY A 58 59.58 14.26 26.53
CA GLY A 58 61.01 14.29 26.20
C GLY A 58 61.39 14.72 24.79
N GLY A 59 60.44 15.06 23.90
CA GLY A 59 60.74 15.17 22.48
C GLY A 59 61.31 13.87 21.92
N ASN A 60 61.39 13.76 20.60
CA ASN A 60 61.90 12.60 19.88
C ASN A 60 63.17 12.02 20.56
N ARG A 61 63.06 10.95 21.37
CA ARG A 61 64.25 10.16 21.70
C ARG A 61 64.48 9.33 20.46
N PRO A 62 65.50 9.63 19.63
CA PRO A 62 65.87 8.68 18.60
C PRO A 62 66.09 7.36 19.34
N LEU A 63 65.44 6.31 18.85
CA LEU A 63 65.84 4.93 19.15
C LEU A 63 67.38 4.93 19.24
N PRO A 64 67.98 4.41 20.34
CA PRO A 64 69.38 4.62 20.65
C PRO A 64 70.24 4.51 19.39
N ALA A 65 71.03 5.55 19.10
CA ALA A 65 71.76 5.71 17.85
C ALA A 65 72.46 4.39 17.45
N GLY A 66 71.94 3.74 16.41
CA GLY A 66 72.39 2.41 15.97
C GLY A 66 71.28 1.49 15.47
N ILE A 67 70.02 1.70 15.87
CA ILE A 67 68.90 0.83 15.44
C ILE A 67 68.48 1.18 14.01
N ASN A 68 68.65 0.23 13.09
CA ASN A 68 68.28 0.38 11.70
C ASN A 68 66.78 0.10 11.52
N GLN A 69 65.98 1.17 11.36
CA GLN A 69 64.53 1.07 11.11
C GLN A 69 64.19 0.37 9.77
N THR A 70 65.17 0.15 8.89
CA THR A 70 64.97 -0.58 7.62
C THR A 70 65.27 -2.08 7.70
N ASP A 71 65.65 -2.61 8.87
CA ASP A 71 65.88 -4.06 9.09
C ASP A 71 64.87 -4.63 10.12
N PRO A 72 63.61 -4.86 9.73
CA PRO A 72 62.55 -5.39 10.61
C PRO A 72 62.76 -6.86 10.99
N THR A 73 63.74 -7.54 10.41
CA THR A 73 64.00 -8.97 10.67
C THR A 73 65.02 -9.22 11.78
N GLY A 74 65.69 -8.15 12.26
CA GLY A 74 66.82 -8.29 13.17
C GLY A 74 68.02 -9.00 12.57
N ALA A 75 68.07 -9.21 11.24
CA ALA A 75 69.08 -10.04 10.58
C ALA A 75 70.50 -9.49 10.72
N THR A 76 70.65 -8.19 10.97
CA THR A 76 71.96 -7.55 11.21
C THR A 76 72.40 -7.55 12.68
N GLY A 77 71.58 -8.07 13.62
CA GLY A 77 71.87 -8.08 15.06
C GLY A 77 71.70 -6.72 15.75
N ILE A 78 71.15 -5.72 15.04
CA ILE A 78 70.87 -4.36 15.53
C ILE A 78 69.41 -3.94 15.28
N GLY A 79 68.58 -4.84 14.76
CA GLY A 79 67.12 -4.64 14.67
C GLY A 79 66.43 -5.04 15.98
N LEU A 80 65.33 -4.36 16.29
CA LEU A 80 64.50 -4.65 17.46
C LEU A 80 64.02 -6.11 17.40
N PRO A 81 64.10 -6.90 18.50
CA PRO A 81 63.34 -8.13 18.61
C PRO A 81 61.86 -7.73 18.70
N TRP A 82 61.11 -7.91 17.61
CA TRP A 82 59.69 -7.55 17.54
C TRP A 82 58.80 -8.40 18.48
N ASP A 83 59.37 -9.42 19.12
CA ASP A 83 58.80 -10.30 20.14
C ASP A 83 58.97 -9.78 21.59
N ALA A 84 59.52 -8.59 21.80
CA ALA A 84 59.62 -8.00 23.14
C ALA A 84 58.27 -7.43 23.61
N ALA A 85 57.46 -8.24 24.30
CA ALA A 85 56.17 -7.89 24.92
C ALA A 85 56.15 -6.57 25.74
N GLN A 86 57.31 -6.07 26.19
CA GLN A 86 57.44 -4.79 26.90
C GLN A 86 57.33 -3.54 26.02
N VAL A 87 57.62 -3.62 24.72
CA VAL A 87 57.46 -2.48 23.80
C VAL A 87 55.97 -2.27 23.49
N TRP A 88 55.22 -3.38 23.39
CA TRP A 88 53.79 -3.42 23.07
C TRP A 88 52.91 -2.95 24.24
N ARG A 89 53.13 -3.45 25.48
CA ARG A 89 52.41 -2.96 26.68
C ARG A 89 52.52 -1.46 26.93
N ASN A 90 53.64 -0.85 26.52
CA ASN A 90 53.82 0.59 26.65
C ASN A 90 53.15 1.37 25.51
N TYR A 91 52.81 0.72 24.39
CA TYR A 91 52.14 1.36 23.27
C TYR A 91 50.63 1.51 23.52
N ASP A 92 49.97 0.45 23.98
CA ASP A 92 48.51 0.45 24.20
C ASP A 92 48.08 1.32 25.39
N SER A 93 48.94 1.45 26.41
CA SER A 93 48.65 2.26 27.60
C SER A 93 49.10 3.72 27.52
N ALA A 94 50.07 4.07 26.66
CA ALA A 94 50.69 5.41 26.66
C ALA A 94 50.11 6.40 25.63
N GLN A 95 49.23 5.95 24.72
CA GLN A 95 48.68 6.79 23.63
C GLN A 95 47.21 7.17 23.80
N ASN A 96 46.70 7.04 25.02
CA ASN A 96 45.37 7.49 25.39
C ASN A 96 45.39 8.99 25.68
N ILE A 97 44.53 9.75 25.01
CA ILE A 97 44.46 11.21 25.08
C ILE A 97 43.14 11.62 25.71
N LEU A 98 43.20 12.37 26.80
CA LEU A 98 42.06 13.06 27.39
C LEU A 98 42.13 14.57 27.09
N VAL A 99 41.06 15.15 26.54
CA VAL A 99 40.93 16.58 26.25
C VAL A 99 39.73 17.14 27.01
N GLY A 100 39.97 18.01 27.99
CA GLY A 100 38.91 18.63 28.80
C GLY A 100 38.44 17.72 29.94
N ASP A 101 39.23 17.70 31.01
CA ASP A 101 38.97 16.99 32.26
C ASP A 101 37.89 17.69 33.14
N ALA A 102 37.37 17.02 34.18
CA ALA A 102 36.39 17.47 35.17
C ALA A 102 36.63 18.92 35.59
N ASN A 103 35.63 19.79 35.38
CA ASN A 103 35.70 21.22 35.69
C ASN A 103 36.78 22.03 34.94
N GLN A 104 37.46 21.45 33.94
CA GLN A 104 38.51 22.11 33.17
C GLN A 104 38.14 22.18 31.70
N SER A 105 38.68 23.18 31.01
CA SER A 105 38.63 23.25 29.56
C SER A 105 39.95 22.76 28.96
N GLY A 106 39.87 22.01 27.87
CA GLY A 106 41.03 21.57 27.08
C GLY A 106 40.78 21.81 25.61
N THR A 107 41.80 22.26 24.88
CA THR A 107 41.76 22.37 23.42
C THR A 107 42.98 21.68 22.81
N LEU A 108 42.80 20.94 21.72
CA LEU A 108 43.85 20.29 20.94
C LEU A 108 43.64 20.63 19.47
N SER A 109 44.62 21.21 18.79
CA SER A 109 44.57 21.65 17.40
C SER A 109 45.69 20.98 16.59
N ILE A 110 45.36 20.37 15.45
CA ILE A 110 46.28 19.72 14.53
C ILE A 110 46.14 20.38 13.16
N PHE A 111 47.19 21.01 12.66
CA PHE A 111 47.12 21.78 11.41
C PHE A 111 48.40 21.74 10.58
N GLY A 112 48.33 22.22 9.34
CA GLY A 112 49.49 22.40 8.46
C GLY A 112 50.18 21.09 8.03
N GLY A 113 49.44 19.97 7.98
CA GLY A 113 50.01 18.65 7.70
C GLY A 113 50.51 17.88 8.93
N GLY A 114 50.33 18.40 10.15
CA GLY A 114 50.66 17.67 11.37
C GLY A 114 49.91 16.35 11.48
N LYS A 115 50.57 15.31 11.97
CA LYS A 115 49.98 13.97 12.17
C LYS A 115 50.08 13.59 13.64
N LEU A 116 48.95 13.30 14.27
CA LEU A 116 48.90 12.80 15.64
C LEU A 116 48.37 11.37 15.63
N ARG A 117 49.04 10.47 16.36
CA ARG A 117 48.57 9.11 16.60
C ARG A 117 47.95 9.01 17.98
N TYR A 118 46.89 8.21 18.11
CA TYR A 118 46.24 7.92 19.39
C TYR A 118 45.84 6.44 19.43
N GLN A 119 45.69 5.90 20.63
CA GLN A 119 45.01 4.62 20.85
C GLN A 119 43.55 4.90 21.16
N ASN A 120 43.31 5.61 22.27
CA ASN A 120 41.99 6.12 22.64
C ASN A 120 42.00 7.65 22.76
N LEU A 121 40.93 8.31 22.33
CA LEU A 121 40.72 9.74 22.45
C LEU A 121 39.39 10.02 23.13
N VAL A 122 39.45 10.60 24.33
CA VAL A 122 38.27 11.03 25.08
C VAL A 122 38.26 12.55 25.17
N ILE A 123 37.14 13.16 24.80
CA ILE A 123 36.94 14.62 24.81
C ILE A 123 35.79 14.94 25.76
N GLY A 124 35.99 15.83 26.74
CA GLY A 124 34.98 16.26 27.71
C GLY A 124 34.55 15.13 28.64
N ALA A 125 35.44 14.70 29.54
CA ALA A 125 35.18 13.67 30.55
C ALA A 125 35.40 14.21 31.98
N VAL A 126 34.96 13.45 32.99
CA VAL A 126 35.26 13.70 34.41
C VAL A 126 36.44 12.80 34.85
N SER A 127 37.67 13.31 35.00
CA SER A 127 38.69 12.59 35.79
C SER A 127 38.48 12.80 37.29
N GLU A 128 39.06 11.87 38.05
CA GLU A 128 39.05 11.87 39.50
C GLU A 128 39.46 13.23 40.07
N GLY A 129 38.55 13.86 40.81
CA GLY A 129 38.98 14.73 41.90
C GLY A 129 39.89 13.89 42.81
N THR A 130 41.11 14.36 43.05
CA THR A 130 42.25 13.75 43.76
C THR A 130 41.99 13.32 45.23
N VAL A 131 40.80 12.82 45.57
CA VAL A 131 40.46 12.31 46.89
C VAL A 131 40.49 10.78 46.83
N PRO A 132 41.51 10.13 47.42
CA PRO A 132 41.59 8.68 47.47
C PRO A 132 40.32 8.09 48.10
N GLY A 133 39.53 7.36 47.31
CA GLY A 133 38.33 6.65 47.77
C GLY A 133 36.98 7.13 47.22
N ALA A 134 36.94 8.07 46.28
CA ALA A 134 35.73 8.37 45.52
C ALA A 134 35.73 7.58 44.21
N ILE A 135 34.61 6.90 43.92
CA ILE A 135 34.40 6.03 42.77
C ILE A 135 34.40 6.90 41.50
N GLY A 136 35.50 6.88 40.73
CA GLY A 136 35.70 7.61 39.48
C GLY A 136 36.18 6.68 38.35
N LEU A 137 36.38 7.24 37.15
CA LEU A 137 36.95 6.53 36.00
C LEU A 137 38.34 6.01 36.36
N ASP A 138 38.42 4.73 36.74
CA ASP A 138 39.68 4.09 37.10
C ASP A 138 40.45 3.75 35.81
N PHE A 139 41.45 4.56 35.47
CA PHE A 139 42.46 4.26 34.45
C PHE A 139 43.51 3.25 34.97
N SER A 140 43.17 2.41 35.97
CA SER A 140 44.11 1.39 36.43
C SER A 140 44.21 0.26 35.42
N VAL A 141 45.40 0.14 34.83
CA VAL A 141 45.86 -1.12 34.26
C VAL A 141 45.94 -2.09 35.44
N SER A 142 44.91 -2.91 35.64
CA SER A 142 44.93 -3.86 36.74
C SER A 142 46.09 -4.82 36.49
N ASN A 143 47.12 -4.77 37.34
CA ASN A 143 48.23 -5.72 37.29
C ASN A 143 47.80 -7.10 37.82
N ASP A 144 46.55 -7.50 37.60
CA ASP A 144 46.04 -8.74 38.17
C ASP A 144 46.83 -9.91 37.58
N LEU A 145 47.36 -10.71 38.51
CA LEU A 145 48.65 -11.39 38.39
C LEU A 145 48.62 -12.63 37.48
N GLY A 146 48.35 -12.49 36.19
CA GLY A 146 48.62 -13.58 35.23
C GLY A 146 47.87 -13.59 33.89
N VAL A 147 46.93 -12.68 33.66
CA VAL A 147 46.19 -12.59 32.39
C VAL A 147 46.26 -11.13 31.94
N GLY A 148 46.91 -10.88 30.80
CA GLY A 148 47.20 -9.53 30.30
C GLY A 148 45.97 -8.83 29.73
N ASP A 149 44.98 -8.56 30.57
CA ASP A 149 43.79 -7.79 30.17
C ASP A 149 44.11 -6.29 30.27
N ASP A 150 44.64 -5.72 29.19
CA ASP A 150 44.86 -4.28 29.01
C ASP A 150 43.54 -3.56 28.65
N THR A 151 42.45 -3.85 29.38
CA THR A 151 41.13 -3.25 29.13
C THR A 151 40.92 -1.94 29.89
N PHE A 152 40.45 -0.89 29.21
CA PHE A 152 39.96 0.33 29.85
C PHE A 152 38.52 0.10 30.33
N ARG A 153 38.31 -0.05 31.65
CA ARG A 153 37.00 -0.35 32.23
C ARG A 153 36.39 0.82 32.97
N VAL A 154 35.29 1.37 32.46
CA VAL A 154 34.40 2.26 33.21
C VAL A 154 33.45 1.41 34.05
N SER A 155 33.93 0.84 35.16
CA SER A 155 33.21 -0.21 35.89
C SER A 155 32.21 0.26 36.95
N GLN A 156 32.20 1.56 37.33
CA GLN A 156 31.29 2.09 38.35
C GLN A 156 30.90 3.56 38.07
N TYR A 157 30.01 3.78 37.11
CA TYR A 157 29.36 5.09 36.96
C TYR A 157 28.21 5.22 37.98
N ARG A 158 28.46 5.86 39.13
CA ARG A 158 27.37 6.25 40.06
C ARG A 158 26.84 7.63 39.66
N SER A 159 25.62 7.68 39.15
CA SER A 159 24.87 8.93 38.84
C SER A 159 24.46 9.76 40.08
N GLY A 160 25.23 9.66 41.17
CA GLY A 160 24.95 10.30 42.45
C GLY A 160 25.37 11.77 42.48
N THR A 161 24.50 12.65 41.98
CA THR A 161 24.46 14.11 42.18
C THR A 161 25.69 14.93 41.74
N ASN A 162 25.51 15.74 40.68
CA ASN A 162 26.36 16.85 40.21
C ASN A 162 27.77 16.48 39.73
N ALA A 163 27.90 15.53 38.81
CA ALA A 163 29.12 15.43 38.02
C ALA A 163 29.20 16.68 37.12
N VAL A 164 30.11 17.60 37.42
CA VAL A 164 30.36 18.77 36.57
C VAL A 164 31.33 18.34 35.48
N GLY A 165 30.80 17.92 34.34
CA GLY A 165 31.59 17.44 33.21
C GLY A 165 32.61 18.47 32.69
N GLY A 166 33.72 17.97 32.15
CA GLY A 166 34.76 18.80 31.51
C GLY A 166 34.32 19.39 30.17
N THR A 167 35.06 20.40 29.69
CA THR A 167 34.85 21.00 28.35
C THR A 167 36.03 20.71 27.43
N GLY A 168 35.88 19.80 26.47
CA GLY A 168 36.95 19.47 25.52
C GLY A 168 36.70 20.00 24.11
N LEU A 169 37.73 20.40 23.38
CA LEU A 169 37.65 20.74 21.95
C LEU A 169 38.86 20.19 21.19
N VAL A 170 38.62 19.40 20.15
CA VAL A 170 39.66 18.98 19.20
C VAL A 170 39.40 19.64 17.84
N THR A 171 40.43 20.23 17.21
CA THR A 171 40.37 20.80 15.86
C THR A 171 41.42 20.16 14.96
N VAL A 172 41.03 19.72 13.77
CA VAL A 172 41.92 19.17 12.74
C VAL A 172 41.70 19.94 11.43
N SER A 173 42.72 20.57 10.87
CA SER A 173 42.55 21.41 9.67
C SER A 173 43.78 21.44 8.76
N GLY A 174 43.65 21.92 7.52
CA GLY A 174 44.79 22.23 6.65
C GLY A 174 45.75 21.06 6.40
N PHE A 175 45.21 19.90 6.03
CA PHE A 175 45.93 18.61 5.88
C PHE A 175 46.45 17.99 7.18
N GLY A 176 46.14 18.59 8.33
CA GLY A 176 46.31 17.95 9.64
C GLY A 176 45.57 16.62 9.67
N SER A 177 46.15 15.65 10.36
CA SER A 177 45.61 14.30 10.40
C SER A 177 45.70 13.69 11.79
N LEU A 178 44.66 12.97 12.17
CA LEU A 178 44.57 12.24 13.43
C LEU A 178 44.27 10.77 13.12
N TYR A 179 45.19 9.87 13.47
CA TYR A 179 45.11 8.46 13.10
C TYR A 179 45.11 7.58 14.34
N SER A 180 44.22 6.58 14.38
CA SER A 180 44.38 5.48 15.33
C SER A 180 45.66 4.68 14.99
N ASN A 181 46.25 4.03 15.98
CA ASN A 181 47.57 3.40 15.89
C ASN A 181 47.62 2.11 15.04
N ASP A 182 46.56 1.74 14.30
CA ASP A 182 46.58 0.55 13.43
C ASP A 182 47.52 0.75 12.21
N PRO A 183 48.62 -0.01 12.10
CA PRO A 183 49.56 0.10 11.00
C PRO A 183 48.98 -0.30 9.63
N ASN A 184 47.83 -0.99 9.58
CA ASN A 184 47.24 -1.48 8.34
C ASN A 184 46.30 -0.47 7.65
N LEU A 185 45.85 0.57 8.36
CA LEU A 185 44.90 1.58 7.85
C LEU A 185 45.57 2.79 7.19
N ILE A 186 46.85 3.02 7.50
CA ILE A 186 47.63 4.14 6.97
C ILE A 186 47.99 3.88 5.49
N ASP A 187 48.03 4.92 4.65
CA ASP A 187 48.43 4.79 3.23
C ASP A 187 49.87 4.25 3.12
N ARG A 188 50.19 3.42 2.12
CA ARG A 188 51.48 2.69 2.03
C ARG A 188 52.73 3.58 2.10
N GLY A 189 52.60 4.87 1.75
CA GLY A 189 53.68 5.85 1.86
C GLY A 189 54.02 6.27 3.30
N ASP A 190 53.07 6.10 4.22
CA ASP A 190 53.15 6.43 5.64
C ASP A 190 53.17 5.16 6.54
N GLN A 191 52.97 3.97 5.95
CA GLN A 191 53.20 2.68 6.59
C GLN A 191 54.71 2.44 6.81
N ILE A 192 55.25 2.88 7.93
CA ILE A 192 56.52 2.32 8.42
C ILE A 192 56.21 0.89 8.88
N ALA A 193 56.77 -0.10 8.17
CA ALA A 193 56.48 -1.53 8.30
C ALA A 193 56.31 -1.97 9.76
N LEU A 194 55.07 -2.29 10.12
CA LEU A 194 54.64 -2.83 11.42
C LEU A 194 53.81 -4.08 11.11
N ASN A 195 54.51 -5.20 10.91
CA ASN A 195 53.96 -6.52 10.63
C ASN A 195 53.83 -7.29 11.96
N LEU A 196 52.68 -7.18 12.61
CA LEU A 196 52.45 -7.69 13.96
C LEU A 196 52.53 -9.22 14.01
N GLY A 197 53.43 -9.73 14.84
CA GLY A 197 53.55 -11.15 15.17
C GLY A 197 52.58 -11.53 16.28
N ARG A 198 51.81 -12.60 16.07
CA ARG A 198 50.87 -13.26 16.98
C ARG A 198 51.03 -12.95 18.49
N GLY A 199 49.93 -12.53 19.10
CA GLY A 199 49.49 -13.06 20.38
C GLY A 199 48.95 -12.03 21.35
N VAL A 200 47.61 -12.08 21.53
CA VAL A 200 46.81 -11.58 22.67
C VAL A 200 46.94 -10.10 23.00
N ASP A 201 46.21 -9.24 22.29
CA ASP A 201 45.90 -7.88 22.77
C ASP A 201 44.42 -7.54 22.50
N ILE A 202 43.70 -7.35 23.61
CA ILE A 202 42.31 -6.94 23.73
C ILE A 202 42.31 -5.44 24.01
N ASP A 203 42.33 -4.65 22.94
CA ASP A 203 42.11 -3.20 23.00
C ASP A 203 40.61 -2.92 23.16
N GLU A 204 40.16 -2.63 24.38
CA GLU A 204 38.74 -2.34 24.61
C GLU A 204 38.53 -1.22 25.64
N ILE A 205 37.82 -0.17 25.23
CA ILE A 205 37.07 0.70 26.14
C ILE A 205 35.73 0.05 26.46
N ILE A 206 35.64 -0.63 27.60
CA ILE A 206 34.37 -1.14 28.13
C ILE A 206 33.69 -0.04 28.93
N VAL A 207 32.67 0.57 28.34
CA VAL A 207 31.73 1.43 29.09
C VAL A 207 30.62 0.55 29.67
N ASP A 208 30.74 0.12 30.93
CA ASP A 208 29.67 -0.60 31.65
C ASP A 208 28.66 0.41 32.23
N LEU A 209 27.57 0.59 31.48
CA LEU A 209 26.49 1.53 31.79
C LEU A 209 25.45 0.97 32.79
N ASP A 210 25.58 -0.29 33.25
CA ASP A 210 24.56 -1.02 34.01
C ASP A 210 24.91 -1.28 35.48
N SER A 211 26.16 -1.01 35.91
CA SER A 211 26.59 -1.24 37.30
C SER A 211 25.83 -0.42 38.37
N ALA A 212 25.02 0.56 37.96
CA ALA A 212 24.16 1.35 38.83
C ALA A 212 22.81 0.69 39.18
N VAL A 213 22.43 -0.42 38.54
CA VAL A 213 21.24 -1.17 38.95
C VAL A 213 21.56 -1.90 40.25
N ASP A 214 21.03 -1.34 41.34
CA ASP A 214 21.16 -1.81 42.71
C ASP A 214 20.92 -3.33 42.82
N LYS A 215 22.01 -4.12 42.85
CA LYS A 215 21.98 -5.58 43.03
C LYS A 215 21.28 -5.99 44.34
N THR A 216 20.97 -5.05 45.24
CA THR A 216 20.34 -5.36 46.54
C THR A 216 18.86 -5.73 46.47
N ASN A 217 18.16 -5.48 45.34
CA ASN A 217 16.72 -5.76 45.22
C ASN A 217 16.35 -6.99 44.36
N TYR A 218 17.32 -7.79 43.89
CA TYR A 218 16.99 -9.10 43.33
C TYR A 218 16.62 -10.07 44.48
N PRO A 219 15.39 -10.63 44.50
CA PRO A 219 14.98 -11.55 45.57
C PRO A 219 15.90 -12.79 45.60
N PRO A 220 16.38 -13.24 46.77
CA PRO A 220 17.40 -14.29 46.91
C PRO A 220 16.92 -15.74 46.64
N GLN A 221 16.04 -15.97 45.65
CA GLN A 221 15.36 -17.26 45.48
C GLN A 221 15.96 -18.24 44.46
N PHE A 222 17.07 -17.94 43.78
CA PHE A 222 17.84 -18.96 43.06
C PHE A 222 18.96 -19.54 43.92
N THR A 223 18.59 -20.13 45.05
CA THR A 223 19.47 -20.99 45.87
C THR A 223 19.42 -22.41 45.30
N GLY A 224 20.05 -22.60 44.13
CA GLY A 224 20.04 -23.85 43.38
C GLY A 224 21.39 -24.22 42.81
N GLY A 225 22.39 -24.39 43.69
CA GLY A 225 23.55 -25.28 43.51
C GLY A 225 24.25 -25.33 42.15
N PHE A 226 24.97 -24.27 41.79
CA PHE A 226 26.18 -24.38 40.96
C PHE A 226 27.23 -23.41 41.52
N ILE A 227 27.86 -23.83 42.61
CA ILE A 227 29.11 -23.25 43.10
C ILE A 227 30.19 -24.27 42.75
N ASP A 228 30.73 -24.15 41.54
CA ASP A 228 32.12 -24.52 41.28
C ASP A 228 32.79 -23.27 40.72
N GLY A 229 33.75 -22.75 41.48
CA GLY A 229 34.53 -21.58 41.12
C GLY A 229 35.50 -21.96 40.01
N GLU A 230 35.21 -21.50 38.79
CA GLU A 230 36.12 -21.32 37.64
C GLU A 230 35.34 -21.16 36.31
N THR A 231 34.01 -21.27 36.29
CA THR A 231 33.23 -21.27 35.03
C THR A 231 32.14 -20.22 34.91
N THR A 232 32.12 -19.17 35.73
CA THR A 232 31.59 -17.88 35.23
C THR A 232 32.63 -17.31 34.28
N ARG A 233 32.82 -17.98 33.13
CA ARG A 233 33.21 -17.28 31.92
C ARG A 233 32.11 -16.27 31.76
N ASP A 234 32.41 -15.01 32.06
CA ASP A 234 31.67 -13.88 31.53
C ASP A 234 31.32 -14.28 30.10
N PHE A 235 30.02 -14.42 29.84
CA PHE A 235 29.55 -14.75 28.50
C PHE A 235 30.23 -13.73 27.61
N GLY A 236 31.07 -14.23 26.71
CA GLY A 236 31.94 -13.43 25.86
C GLY A 236 31.11 -12.48 25.01
N ALA A 237 30.73 -11.35 25.59
CA ALA A 237 30.56 -10.11 24.89
C ALA A 237 31.90 -9.91 24.18
N THR A 238 31.88 -10.18 22.89
CA THR A 238 33.01 -10.06 21.98
C THR A 238 33.49 -8.61 22.00
N THR A 239 34.42 -8.32 22.90
CA THR A 239 35.54 -7.38 22.81
C THR A 239 35.41 -6.30 21.74
N GLY A 240 34.49 -5.36 21.92
CA GLY A 240 34.16 -4.35 20.91
C GLY A 240 34.30 -2.94 21.49
N GLY A 241 35.48 -2.35 21.35
CA GLY A 241 35.82 -1.03 21.92
C GLY A 241 35.28 0.16 21.13
N PHE A 242 35.33 1.34 21.77
CA PHE A 242 35.22 2.65 21.11
C PHE A 242 36.56 3.35 21.26
N ASP A 243 37.20 3.78 20.17
CA ASP A 243 38.48 4.51 20.30
C ASP A 243 38.25 5.99 20.56
N VAL A 244 37.10 6.53 20.17
CA VAL A 244 36.84 7.97 20.22
C VAL A 244 35.52 8.24 20.89
N ILE A 245 35.60 9.00 21.99
CA ILE A 245 34.44 9.44 22.76
C ILE A 245 34.40 10.96 22.80
N VAL A 246 33.34 11.55 22.27
CA VAL A 246 33.09 12.99 22.26
C VAL A 246 31.93 13.31 23.18
N GLY A 247 32.24 13.69 24.42
CA GLY A 247 31.27 14.02 25.45
C GLY A 247 30.87 12.76 26.21
N LEU A 248 31.73 12.32 27.13
CA LEU A 248 31.42 11.16 27.96
C LEU A 248 30.34 11.53 28.99
N ASP A 249 30.57 12.60 29.73
CA ASP A 249 29.72 13.14 30.81
C ASP A 249 29.68 14.69 30.81
N GLY A 250 30.47 15.34 29.94
CA GLY A 250 30.59 16.79 29.83
C GLY A 250 30.21 17.36 28.46
N THR A 251 30.76 18.53 28.15
CA THR A 251 30.58 19.19 26.84
C THR A 251 31.81 18.99 25.98
N ALA A 252 31.66 18.42 24.80
CA ALA A 252 32.78 18.11 23.93
C ALA A 252 32.53 18.56 22.50
N GLY A 253 33.58 19.08 21.86
CA GLY A 253 33.60 19.45 20.47
C GLY A 253 34.73 18.75 19.71
N MET A 254 34.45 18.31 18.50
CA MET A 254 35.44 17.88 17.53
C MET A 254 35.15 18.56 16.20
N LEU A 255 36.14 19.24 15.65
CA LEU A 255 36.02 20.04 14.43
C LEU A 255 37.10 19.61 13.44
N ILE A 256 36.70 18.97 12.34
CA ILE A 256 37.56 18.60 11.22
C ILE A 256 37.26 19.57 10.08
N GLU A 257 38.06 20.62 9.95
CA GLU A 257 37.88 21.66 8.92
C GLU A 257 38.53 21.24 7.59
N ALA A 258 38.45 22.12 6.58
CA ALA A 258 38.90 21.86 5.22
C ALA A 258 40.30 21.23 5.16
N GLY A 259 40.40 20.10 4.46
CA GLY A 259 41.61 19.30 4.31
C GLY A 259 42.01 18.46 5.53
N GLY A 260 41.36 18.60 6.69
CA GLY A 260 41.65 17.78 7.87
C GLY A 260 41.20 16.32 7.71
N ARG A 261 41.94 15.37 8.27
CA ARG A 261 41.59 13.94 8.22
C ARG A 261 41.56 13.33 9.62
N MET A 262 40.58 12.49 9.88
CA MET A 262 40.52 11.68 11.09
C MET A 262 40.16 10.25 10.77
N GLU A 263 40.92 9.32 11.34
CA GLU A 263 40.70 7.89 11.22
C GLU A 263 40.59 7.26 12.60
N ILE A 264 39.54 6.46 12.76
CA ILE A 264 39.14 5.76 13.97
C ILE A 264 39.18 4.27 13.61
N GLN A 265 39.87 3.46 14.41
CA GLN A 265 40.04 2.05 14.10
C GLN A 265 38.75 1.29 14.39
N ASP A 266 38.15 1.51 15.56
CA ASP A 266 36.87 0.92 15.93
C ASP A 266 35.70 1.85 15.63
N ALA A 267 35.15 2.48 16.66
CA ALA A 267 33.90 3.22 16.60
C ALA A 267 34.00 4.59 17.26
N LEU A 268 33.21 5.53 16.71
CA LEU A 268 32.98 6.85 17.28
C LEU A 268 31.76 6.80 18.20
N MET A 269 31.87 7.40 19.39
CA MET A 269 30.74 7.63 20.28
C MET A 269 30.61 9.12 20.60
N VAL A 270 29.41 9.68 20.46
CA VAL A 270 29.11 11.09 20.74
C VAL A 270 27.98 11.20 21.75
N ALA A 271 28.22 11.89 22.87
CA ALA A 271 27.29 12.08 23.98
C ALA A 271 26.82 10.77 24.65
N VAL A 272 27.68 10.20 25.50
CA VAL A 272 27.49 8.88 26.10
C VAL A 272 26.45 8.89 27.22
N ASP A 273 26.59 9.80 28.18
CA ASP A 273 25.76 9.87 29.39
C ASP A 273 24.58 10.83 29.26
N GLY A 274 23.55 10.66 30.11
CA GLY A 274 22.29 11.42 30.13
C GLY A 274 22.45 12.94 30.13
N GLU A 275 23.51 13.46 30.76
CA GLU A 275 23.78 14.90 30.88
C GLU A 275 24.83 15.41 29.86
N SER A 276 25.46 14.49 29.12
CA SER A 276 26.55 14.83 28.20
C SER A 276 26.06 15.55 26.93
N ASN A 277 26.89 16.44 26.41
CA ASN A 277 26.66 17.14 25.14
C ASN A 277 27.90 16.97 24.25
N GLY A 278 27.77 16.18 23.18
CA GLY A 278 28.84 15.93 22.23
C GLY A 278 28.53 16.54 20.88
N ALA A 279 29.51 17.19 20.25
CA ALA A 279 29.37 17.77 18.93
C ALA A 279 30.57 17.42 18.04
N VAL A 280 30.31 16.81 16.89
CA VAL A 280 31.30 16.54 15.85
C VAL A 280 30.95 17.34 14.60
N THR A 281 31.90 18.03 14.00
CA THR A 281 31.71 18.79 12.75
C THR A 281 32.82 18.43 11.78
N VAL A 282 32.45 17.92 10.60
CA VAL A 282 33.35 17.65 9.47
C VAL A 282 32.97 18.63 8.38
N ASP A 283 33.78 19.65 8.15
CA ASP A 283 33.44 20.77 7.27
C ASP A 283 34.53 21.05 6.23
N GLY A 284 34.10 21.36 5.01
CA GLY A 284 34.96 21.83 3.93
C GLY A 284 35.50 20.73 3.01
N VAL A 285 35.87 21.13 1.79
CA VAL A 285 36.36 20.21 0.77
C VAL A 285 37.65 19.53 1.23
N GLY A 286 37.71 18.21 1.04
CA GLY A 286 38.87 17.39 1.39
C GLY A 286 38.98 17.08 2.88
N SER A 287 38.04 17.53 3.72
CA SER A 287 37.96 17.03 5.08
C SER A 287 37.30 15.66 5.11
N SER A 288 37.82 14.77 5.97
CA SER A 288 37.31 13.40 6.07
C SER A 288 37.38 12.84 7.49
N LEU A 289 36.35 12.07 7.83
CA LEU A 289 36.29 11.23 9.03
C LEU A 289 36.01 9.79 8.60
N ALA A 290 36.76 8.82 9.11
CA ALA A 290 36.50 7.41 8.84
C ALA A 290 36.57 6.59 10.12
N ALA A 291 35.54 5.79 10.41
CA ALA A 291 35.51 4.82 11.50
C ALA A 291 35.41 3.40 10.92
N PHE A 292 36.54 2.69 10.91
CA PHE A 292 36.74 1.51 10.07
C PHE A 292 36.18 0.21 10.63
N GLY A 293 36.02 0.11 11.95
CA GLY A 293 35.92 -1.19 12.59
C GLY A 293 37.21 -2.01 12.48
N ARG A 294 37.51 -2.84 13.49
CA ARG A 294 38.69 -3.70 13.45
C ARG A 294 38.55 -4.78 12.38
N VAL A 295 39.57 -4.84 11.53
CA VAL A 295 39.79 -5.93 10.61
C VAL A 295 41.00 -6.72 11.09
N GLU A 296 40.78 -7.80 11.85
CA GLU A 296 41.88 -8.63 12.30
C GLU A 296 42.29 -9.62 11.18
N LEU A 297 43.53 -9.50 10.71
CA LEU A 297 44.09 -10.47 9.76
C LEU A 297 44.50 -11.72 10.53
N GLN A 298 43.75 -12.82 10.39
CA GLN A 298 44.22 -14.10 10.90
C GLN A 298 45.43 -14.60 10.09
N GLN A 299 46.26 -15.43 10.72
CA GLN A 299 47.47 -16.04 10.13
C GLN A 299 47.27 -16.72 8.77
N THR A 300 46.04 -17.05 8.40
CA THR A 300 45.70 -17.64 7.11
C THR A 300 45.61 -16.61 5.97
N LEU A 301 45.86 -15.32 6.23
CA LEU A 301 45.54 -14.19 5.34
C LEU A 301 44.03 -14.08 5.06
N ASN A 302 43.20 -14.81 5.80
CA ASN A 302 41.77 -14.61 5.77
C ASN A 302 41.43 -13.47 6.73
N GLU A 303 40.85 -12.43 6.16
CA GLU A 303 40.29 -11.29 6.86
C GLU A 303 39.15 -11.79 7.76
N ILE A 304 39.35 -11.85 9.08
CA ILE A 304 38.28 -12.19 10.05
C ILE A 304 38.10 -10.98 10.95
N ARG A 305 37.02 -10.24 10.75
CA ARG A 305 36.74 -9.02 11.52
C ARG A 305 36.31 -9.40 12.94
N SER A 306 36.98 -8.82 13.94
CA SER A 306 36.80 -9.18 15.34
C SER A 306 36.04 -8.14 16.17
N THR A 307 35.88 -6.90 15.71
CA THR A 307 35.05 -5.90 16.41
C THR A 307 33.81 -5.52 15.61
N GLU A 308 32.70 -5.46 16.34
CA GLU A 308 31.33 -5.42 15.84
C GLU A 308 30.64 -4.08 16.18
N THR A 309 31.38 -3.16 16.79
CA THR A 309 30.81 -1.98 17.41
C THR A 309 30.45 -0.93 16.37
N ALA A 310 29.15 -0.61 16.28
CA ALA A 310 28.66 0.52 15.49
C ALA A 310 29.10 1.86 16.10
N SER A 311 29.18 2.92 15.31
CA SER A 311 29.33 4.28 15.85
C SER A 311 27.97 4.82 16.34
N PHE A 312 27.97 5.71 17.33
CA PHE A 312 26.75 6.26 17.94
C PHE A 312 26.81 7.78 18.05
N ILE A 313 25.69 8.44 17.72
CA ILE A 313 25.47 9.87 17.92
C ILE A 313 24.26 10.04 18.82
N GLY A 314 24.46 10.54 20.05
CA GLY A 314 23.38 10.77 21.01
C GLY A 314 22.96 9.47 21.67
N GLY A 315 23.86 8.87 22.45
CA GLY A 315 23.61 7.64 23.20
C GLY A 315 22.59 7.86 24.32
N ARG A 316 23.03 8.21 25.53
CA ARG A 316 22.11 8.69 26.58
C ARG A 316 22.01 10.22 26.61
N GLY A 317 22.98 10.93 26.03
CA GLY A 317 23.05 12.39 26.03
C GLY A 317 22.59 13.05 24.73
N ASN A 318 22.91 14.33 24.57
CA ASN A 318 22.63 15.10 23.36
C ASN A 318 23.86 15.08 22.43
N GLY A 319 23.84 14.18 21.45
CA GLY A 319 24.88 14.07 20.45
C GLY A 319 24.50 14.76 19.16
N SER A 320 25.44 15.49 18.58
CA SER A 320 25.28 16.08 17.25
C SER A 320 26.48 15.81 16.37
N MET A 321 26.23 15.57 15.09
CA MET A 321 27.24 15.50 14.06
C MET A 321 26.80 16.32 12.85
N THR A 322 27.71 17.13 12.30
CA THR A 322 27.48 17.88 11.06
C THR A 322 28.53 17.51 10.02
N VAL A 323 28.12 17.19 8.79
CA VAL A 323 29.00 16.98 7.63
C VAL A 323 28.61 17.99 6.56
N SER A 324 29.51 18.92 6.24
CA SER A 324 29.17 20.07 5.38
C SER A 324 30.25 20.49 4.38
N ASN A 325 29.82 21.27 3.38
CA ASN A 325 30.68 21.93 2.39
C ASN A 325 31.65 21.01 1.63
N GLY A 326 31.19 19.81 1.24
CA GLY A 326 32.02 18.85 0.48
C GLY A 326 32.86 17.90 1.34
N ALA A 327 32.60 17.88 2.64
CA ALA A 327 33.19 16.94 3.58
C ALA A 327 32.68 15.51 3.38
N ARG A 328 33.45 14.54 3.89
CA ARG A 328 33.11 13.11 3.83
C ARG A 328 33.18 12.45 5.21
N ALA A 329 32.21 11.62 5.56
CA ALA A 329 32.31 10.72 6.71
C ALA A 329 32.01 9.27 6.30
N ASP A 330 32.82 8.32 6.74
CA ASP A 330 32.65 6.90 6.45
C ASP A 330 32.53 6.09 7.77
N PHE A 331 31.49 5.26 7.90
CA PHE A 331 31.24 4.40 9.05
C PHE A 331 31.13 2.95 8.58
N PHE A 332 32.10 2.11 8.91
CA PHE A 332 32.24 0.80 8.29
C PHE A 332 31.61 -0.36 9.09
N ASN A 333 31.18 -0.11 10.33
CA ASN A 333 30.51 -1.05 11.22
C ASN A 333 29.09 -0.58 11.61
N GLY A 334 28.51 0.30 10.80
CA GLY A 334 27.21 0.90 11.04
C GLY A 334 27.24 2.17 11.90
N LEU A 335 26.08 2.84 11.94
CA LEU A 335 25.86 4.10 12.62
C LEU A 335 24.46 4.12 13.26
N ALA A 336 24.41 4.50 14.53
CA ALA A 336 23.17 4.75 15.25
C ALA A 336 23.04 6.24 15.61
N ILE A 337 21.84 6.80 15.46
CA ILE A 337 21.54 8.19 15.74
C ILE A 337 20.38 8.24 16.72
N GLY A 338 20.61 8.68 17.96
CA GLY A 338 19.58 8.73 18.99
C GLY A 338 19.00 7.37 19.32
N ALA A 339 19.81 6.32 19.24
CA ALA A 339 19.40 4.94 19.47
C ALA A 339 20.52 4.17 20.19
N LEU A 340 20.31 3.85 21.45
CA LEU A 340 21.07 2.84 22.18
C LEU A 340 20.39 1.50 21.99
N GLY A 341 20.67 0.84 20.87
CA GLY A 341 20.01 -0.42 20.50
C GLY A 341 19.82 -1.34 21.71
N THR A 342 18.57 -1.69 22.00
CA THR A 342 18.18 -2.57 23.10
C THR A 342 18.47 -4.04 22.74
N GLY A 343 19.75 -4.36 22.51
CA GLY A 343 20.21 -5.70 22.19
C GLY A 343 19.95 -6.17 20.76
N SER A 344 20.97 -6.81 20.16
CA SER A 344 20.97 -7.52 18.86
C SER A 344 20.76 -6.73 17.56
N ASP A 345 20.04 -5.61 17.53
CA ASP A 345 19.75 -4.88 16.27
C ASP A 345 21.01 -4.28 15.59
N LEU A 346 22.10 -4.07 16.35
CA LEU A 346 23.43 -3.66 15.85
C LEU A 346 24.53 -4.67 16.23
N GLY A 347 24.18 -5.92 16.52
CA GLY A 347 25.14 -6.94 16.99
C GLY A 347 25.61 -6.79 18.44
N THR A 348 25.34 -5.67 19.12
CA THR A 348 25.76 -5.48 20.51
C THR A 348 24.88 -6.31 21.47
N GLY A 349 25.40 -7.45 21.94
CA GLY A 349 24.75 -8.28 22.94
C GLY A 349 24.74 -7.61 24.32
N ALA A 350 23.54 -7.47 24.91
CA ALA A 350 23.28 -7.08 26.29
C ALA A 350 23.72 -5.67 26.74
N ARG A 351 22.81 -4.68 26.69
CA ARG A 351 22.89 -3.45 27.50
C ARG A 351 21.49 -3.07 28.05
N GLY A 352 21.45 -2.60 29.29
CA GLY A 352 20.32 -2.68 30.21
C GLY A 352 19.07 -1.87 29.91
N SER A 353 18.01 -2.29 30.59
CA SER A 353 16.59 -1.98 30.36
C SER A 353 16.11 -0.62 30.84
N SER A 354 16.99 0.36 31.06
CA SER A 354 16.55 1.71 31.45
C SER A 354 16.70 2.67 30.26
N PRO A 355 15.60 2.98 29.56
CA PRO A 355 15.61 3.98 28.50
C PRO A 355 16.09 5.32 29.08
N GLY A 356 17.11 5.92 28.45
CA GLY A 356 17.58 7.26 28.77
C GLY A 356 17.10 8.27 27.73
N ASP A 357 16.90 9.54 28.10
CA ASP A 357 16.37 10.64 27.28
C ASP A 357 17.30 11.12 26.14
N GLY A 358 18.20 10.26 25.65
CA GLY A 358 19.19 10.60 24.63
C GLY A 358 18.59 11.14 23.35
N SER A 359 19.26 12.14 22.77
CA SER A 359 18.91 12.70 21.46
C SER A 359 20.14 12.75 20.55
N GLY A 360 19.99 12.22 19.34
CA GLY A 360 21.03 12.20 18.32
C GLY A 360 20.62 12.99 17.10
N ILE A 361 21.48 13.87 16.60
CA ILE A 361 21.25 14.62 15.36
C ILE A 361 22.44 14.47 14.42
N LEU A 362 22.22 13.91 13.23
CA LEU A 362 23.18 13.96 12.12
C LEU A 362 22.65 14.93 11.05
N SER A 363 23.44 15.95 10.72
CA SER A 363 23.14 16.91 9.65
C SER A 363 24.16 16.79 8.53
N VAL A 364 23.75 16.34 7.34
CA VAL A 364 24.60 16.27 6.14
C VAL A 364 24.11 17.35 5.18
N ILE A 365 24.81 18.48 5.12
CA ILE A 365 24.30 19.70 4.47
C ILE A 365 25.27 20.26 3.44
N ASN A 366 24.76 21.09 2.53
CA ASN A 366 25.49 21.70 1.41
C ASN A 366 25.99 20.71 0.37
N ALA A 367 26.25 21.22 -0.83
CA ALA A 367 26.56 20.39 -1.98
C ALA A 367 27.89 19.64 -1.84
N GLY A 368 27.88 18.37 -2.23
CA GLY A 368 29.07 17.52 -2.26
C GLY A 368 29.40 16.83 -0.93
N SER A 369 28.68 17.14 0.15
CA SER A 369 28.84 16.48 1.44
C SER A 369 28.33 15.04 1.36
N THR A 370 29.11 14.09 1.87
CA THR A 370 28.80 12.66 1.77
C THR A 370 28.97 11.94 3.10
N VAL A 371 28.02 11.07 3.43
CA VAL A 371 28.18 10.10 4.52
C VAL A 371 27.97 8.70 3.96
N ASN A 372 28.94 7.81 4.13
CA ASN A 372 28.82 6.41 3.73
C ASN A 372 28.78 5.53 4.97
N ILE A 373 27.84 4.61 5.02
CA ILE A 373 27.57 3.74 6.15
C ILE A 373 27.52 2.32 5.62
N TYR A 374 28.29 1.42 6.21
CA TYR A 374 28.38 0.02 5.80
C TYR A 374 27.99 -0.89 6.97
N PRO A 375 27.35 -2.03 6.72
CA PRO A 375 26.94 -2.96 7.76
C PRO A 375 28.14 -3.66 8.39
N SER A 376 27.99 -4.13 9.63
CA SER A 376 28.97 -5.01 10.26
C SER A 376 28.95 -6.39 9.59
N ALA A 377 30.00 -7.20 9.69
CA ALA A 377 30.08 -8.48 8.96
C ALA A 377 29.27 -9.64 9.57
N ILE A 378 28.37 -9.38 10.52
CA ILE A 378 27.82 -10.41 11.40
C ILE A 378 26.59 -11.10 10.77
N ASN A 379 26.70 -12.41 10.65
CA ASN A 379 25.62 -13.34 10.28
C ASN A 379 24.82 -13.80 11.52
N THR A 380 24.30 -12.88 12.35
CA THR A 380 23.47 -13.26 13.52
C THR A 380 22.03 -13.58 13.12
N GLY A 381 21.86 -14.64 12.33
CA GLY A 381 20.57 -15.29 12.10
C GLY A 381 19.53 -14.49 11.29
N PRO A 382 18.50 -15.18 10.77
CA PRO A 382 17.59 -14.63 9.76
C PRO A 382 16.50 -13.67 10.28
N MET A 383 16.49 -13.28 11.56
CA MET A 383 15.35 -12.55 12.15
C MET A 383 15.66 -11.17 12.72
N VAL A 384 16.93 -10.79 12.85
CA VAL A 384 17.32 -9.46 13.34
C VAL A 384 18.27 -8.87 12.30
N GLY A 385 17.69 -8.19 11.30
CA GLY A 385 18.41 -7.73 10.12
C GLY A 385 19.62 -6.89 10.50
N ASN A 386 20.80 -7.28 10.02
CA ASN A 386 22.04 -6.56 10.19
C ASN A 386 21.91 -5.17 9.55
N ARG A 387 21.64 -4.16 10.39
CA ARG A 387 21.35 -2.79 9.96
C ARG A 387 22.62 -1.97 10.03
N ALA A 388 22.97 -1.38 8.90
CA ALA A 388 24.05 -0.40 8.82
C ALA A 388 23.63 0.94 9.45
N LEU A 389 22.35 1.35 9.33
CA LEU A 389 21.88 2.63 9.88
C LEU A 389 20.66 2.44 10.78
N VAL A 390 20.66 3.02 11.97
CA VAL A 390 19.50 3.08 12.88
C VAL A 390 19.28 4.52 13.36
N ILE A 391 18.04 5.01 13.28
CA ILE A 391 17.66 6.37 13.65
C ILE A 391 16.49 6.32 14.64
N GLY A 392 16.72 6.68 15.90
CA GLY A 392 15.73 6.55 16.97
C GLY A 392 15.54 5.10 17.41
N ASP A 393 14.95 4.90 18.58
CA ASP A 393 14.76 3.55 19.12
C ASP A 393 13.62 2.80 18.43
N ARG A 394 13.83 1.49 18.25
CA ARG A 394 12.87 0.59 17.62
C ARG A 394 12.03 -0.09 18.68
N ARG A 395 10.74 -0.25 18.41
CA ARG A 395 9.90 -1.13 19.23
C ARG A 395 10.25 -2.59 18.98
N ALA A 396 10.29 -3.37 20.06
CA ALA A 396 10.53 -4.81 20.02
C ALA A 396 9.52 -5.57 19.15
N SER A 397 8.33 -4.98 18.90
CA SER A 397 7.34 -5.51 17.95
C SER A 397 6.74 -4.38 17.11
N ILE A 398 6.85 -4.50 15.79
CA ILE A 398 6.20 -3.61 14.82
C ILE A 398 4.66 -3.79 14.81
N VAL A 399 4.16 -4.95 15.28
CA VAL A 399 2.76 -5.34 15.16
C VAL A 399 1.95 -4.96 16.41
N ALA A 400 2.58 -4.87 17.59
CA ALA A 400 1.87 -4.56 18.83
C ALA A 400 1.48 -3.06 18.89
N PRO A 401 0.26 -2.72 19.35
CA PRO A 401 -0.10 -1.34 19.65
C PRO A 401 0.89 -0.77 20.68
N ALA A 402 1.42 0.44 20.46
CA ALA A 402 2.23 1.14 21.45
C ALA A 402 1.43 1.27 22.76
N THR A 403 1.99 0.78 23.85
CA THR A 403 1.48 1.07 25.19
C THR A 403 1.88 2.50 25.57
N ALA A 404 1.14 3.14 26.48
CA ALA A 404 1.50 4.49 26.94
C ALA A 404 2.90 4.55 27.59
N ALA A 405 3.43 3.42 28.06
CA ALA A 405 4.80 3.30 28.55
C ALA A 405 5.82 3.40 27.39
N ASP A 406 5.56 2.73 26.26
CA ASP A 406 6.46 2.77 25.09
C ASP A 406 6.63 4.19 24.54
N VAL A 407 5.62 5.07 24.67
CA VAL A 407 5.67 6.39 24.05
C VAL A 407 6.65 7.32 24.75
N ASN A 408 6.84 7.25 26.07
CA ASN A 408 7.68 8.21 26.79
C ASN A 408 9.17 7.83 26.78
N ASP A 409 9.46 6.55 26.60
CA ASP A 409 10.77 5.95 26.85
C ASP A 409 11.64 5.81 25.59
N ILE A 410 11.18 6.29 24.44
CA ILE A 410 11.88 6.13 23.15
C ILE A 410 12.80 7.33 22.88
N GLN A 411 14.07 7.04 22.59
CA GLN A 411 15.10 8.01 22.20
C GLN A 411 14.80 8.66 20.85
N GLN A 412 15.21 9.93 20.70
CA GLN A 412 14.97 10.72 19.49
C GLN A 412 16.22 10.72 18.60
N GLY A 413 16.10 10.13 17.42
CA GLY A 413 17.11 10.24 16.37
C GLY A 413 16.64 11.16 15.26
N SER A 414 17.50 12.05 14.78
CA SER A 414 17.21 12.95 13.66
C SER A 414 18.32 12.92 12.63
N LEU A 415 17.97 12.68 11.37
CA LEU A 415 18.86 12.77 10.21
C LEU A 415 18.36 13.87 9.28
N VAL A 416 19.16 14.90 9.08
CA VAL A 416 18.87 16.02 8.18
C VAL A 416 19.78 15.93 6.97
N ILE A 417 19.21 15.90 5.77
CA ILE A 417 19.95 15.84 4.51
C ILE A 417 19.64 17.07 3.67
N GLY A 418 20.63 17.97 3.58
CA GLY A 418 20.61 19.21 2.83
C GLY A 418 20.63 19.02 1.31
N SER A 419 20.44 20.12 0.57
CA SER A 419 20.44 20.10 -0.89
C SER A 419 21.77 19.57 -1.45
N ASN A 420 21.69 18.59 -2.37
CA ASN A 420 22.85 17.93 -2.99
C ASN A 420 23.81 17.21 -2.01
N ALA A 421 23.40 16.98 -0.77
CA ALA A 421 24.09 16.07 0.15
C ALA A 421 23.65 14.63 -0.11
N VAL A 422 24.52 13.67 0.20
CA VAL A 422 24.25 12.24 -0.02
C VAL A 422 24.57 11.45 1.24
N VAL A 423 23.63 10.63 1.68
CA VAL A 423 23.84 9.59 2.69
C VAL A 423 23.67 8.25 1.99
N ASN A 424 24.71 7.43 1.96
CA ASN A 424 24.71 6.10 1.38
C ASN A 424 24.78 5.06 2.49
N VAL A 425 23.83 4.14 2.52
CA VAL A 425 23.82 2.94 3.34
C VAL A 425 24.08 1.77 2.41
N ALA A 426 25.35 1.42 2.25
CA ALA A 426 25.80 0.55 1.18
C ALA A 426 26.12 -0.85 1.68
N GLY A 427 25.82 -1.86 0.86
CA GLY A 427 26.26 -3.23 1.10
C GLY A 427 27.78 -3.34 1.01
N ARG A 428 28.36 -4.27 1.76
CA ARG A 428 29.81 -4.53 1.74
C ARG A 428 30.06 -6.02 1.98
N ASN A 429 30.95 -6.61 1.18
CA ASN A 429 31.40 -8.00 1.34
C ASN A 429 30.25 -9.04 1.38
N GLY A 430 29.20 -8.82 0.59
CA GLY A 430 28.02 -9.70 0.56
C GLY A 430 27.06 -9.50 1.73
N VAL A 431 27.35 -8.59 2.66
CA VAL A 431 26.39 -8.10 3.64
C VAL A 431 25.65 -6.91 3.07
N VAL A 432 24.36 -6.91 3.32
CA VAL A 432 23.38 -5.99 2.77
C VAL A 432 23.26 -4.72 3.63
N GLY A 433 23.15 -3.57 2.97
CA GLY A 433 23.10 -2.26 3.62
C GLY A 433 21.69 -1.90 4.08
N ASN A 434 21.21 -2.51 5.17
CA ASN A 434 19.87 -2.23 5.70
C ASN A 434 19.83 -0.98 6.59
N ALA A 435 18.69 -0.29 6.60
CA ALA A 435 18.45 0.86 7.47
C ALA A 435 17.14 0.75 8.23
N ALA A 436 17.09 1.39 9.39
CA ALA A 436 15.89 1.46 10.22
C ALA A 436 15.66 2.85 10.80
N ILE A 437 14.39 3.28 10.77
CA ILE A 437 13.93 4.50 11.44
C ILE A 437 12.94 4.06 12.52
N GLY A 438 13.33 4.21 13.78
CA GLY A 438 12.50 3.92 14.94
C GLY A 438 11.29 4.84 15.06
N TYR A 439 10.41 4.58 16.03
CA TYR A 439 9.11 5.27 16.18
C TYR A 439 9.22 6.81 16.29
N ARG A 440 10.29 7.30 16.95
CA ARG A 440 10.63 8.73 17.06
C ARG A 440 11.81 9.13 16.16
N GLY A 441 12.25 8.24 15.29
CA GLY A 441 13.24 8.55 14.27
C GLY A 441 12.65 9.54 13.26
N LEU A 442 13.40 10.60 12.96
CA LEU A 442 13.05 11.61 11.99
C LEU A 442 14.11 11.68 10.90
N VAL A 443 13.70 11.58 9.65
CA VAL A 443 14.54 11.88 8.49
C VAL A 443 13.94 13.07 7.75
N THR A 444 14.72 14.14 7.60
CA THR A 444 14.33 15.34 6.87
C THR A 444 15.19 15.55 5.64
N LEU A 445 14.58 15.47 4.46
CA LEU A 445 15.25 15.77 3.19
C LEU A 445 14.91 17.20 2.73
N THR A 446 15.94 17.96 2.35
CA THR A 446 15.81 19.33 1.82
C THR A 446 16.57 19.46 0.49
N GLY A 447 16.29 18.54 -0.44
CA GLY A 447 16.90 18.44 -1.76
C GLY A 447 18.10 17.50 -1.85
N GLY A 448 18.39 16.76 -0.78
CA GLY A 448 19.44 15.75 -0.73
C GLY A 448 18.98 14.36 -1.15
N ARG A 449 19.86 13.37 -0.99
CA ARG A 449 19.58 11.96 -1.29
C ARG A 449 19.92 11.06 -0.12
N LEU A 450 18.98 10.23 0.29
CA LEU A 450 19.20 9.05 1.13
C LEU A 450 19.15 7.81 0.23
N GLN A 451 20.26 7.09 0.10
CA GLN A 451 20.35 5.87 -0.69
C GLN A 451 20.67 4.69 0.23
N ILE A 452 19.86 3.64 0.14
CA ILE A 452 19.97 2.41 0.91
C ILE A 452 20.02 1.27 -0.11
N ASP A 453 20.99 0.37 0.01
CA ASP A 453 21.22 -0.65 -1.01
C ASP A 453 20.22 -1.81 -0.94
N GLU A 454 19.56 -2.07 0.19
CA GLU A 454 18.58 -3.16 0.31
C GLU A 454 17.26 -2.66 0.95
N GLU A 455 17.06 -2.90 2.25
CA GLU A 455 15.79 -2.63 2.93
C GLU A 455 15.86 -1.40 3.85
N LEU A 456 14.87 -0.52 3.69
CA LEU A 456 14.50 0.48 4.68
C LEU A 456 13.27 0.03 5.44
N GLN A 457 13.41 -0.18 6.75
CA GLN A 457 12.26 -0.31 7.65
C GLN A 457 12.02 1.00 8.38
N THR A 458 10.80 1.52 8.35
CA THR A 458 10.44 2.71 9.11
C THR A 458 9.26 2.43 10.03
N ASP A 459 9.36 2.95 11.24
CA ASP A 459 8.30 3.14 12.23
C ASP A 459 8.12 4.64 12.55
N GLY A 460 9.04 5.49 12.06
CA GLY A 460 9.09 6.92 12.33
C GLY A 460 8.66 7.78 11.16
N THR A 461 9.22 8.98 11.08
CA THR A 461 8.82 10.01 10.11
C THR A 461 9.92 10.29 9.09
N ILE A 462 9.55 10.32 7.82
CA ILE A 462 10.36 10.84 6.71
C ILE A 462 9.63 12.05 6.14
N ASN A 463 10.24 13.22 6.10
CA ASN A 463 9.61 14.43 5.59
C ASN A 463 10.51 15.25 4.65
N GLY A 464 9.88 16.11 3.85
CA GLY A 464 10.54 17.13 3.04
C GLY A 464 10.51 16.86 1.53
N TYR A 465 11.60 17.18 0.83
CA TYR A 465 11.77 16.99 -0.62
C TYR A 465 13.18 16.51 -0.94
N GLY A 466 13.37 15.74 -2.00
CA GLY A 466 14.64 15.08 -2.31
C GLY A 466 14.43 13.66 -2.83
N VAL A 467 15.46 12.82 -2.75
CA VAL A 467 15.41 11.44 -3.24
C VAL A 467 15.64 10.47 -2.10
N LEU A 468 14.66 9.60 -1.85
CA LEU A 468 14.81 8.40 -1.05
C LEU A 468 14.91 7.20 -2.00
N ARG A 469 16.02 6.48 -1.97
CA ARG A 469 16.23 5.26 -2.77
C ARG A 469 16.48 4.07 -1.86
N SER A 470 15.76 2.98 -2.09
CA SER A 470 15.95 1.66 -1.45
C SER A 470 15.60 0.56 -2.46
N ASP A 471 15.93 -0.70 -2.21
CA ASP A 471 15.34 -1.80 -2.99
C ASP A 471 13.94 -2.13 -2.45
N VAL A 472 13.82 -2.19 -1.12
CA VAL A 472 12.57 -2.46 -0.39
C VAL A 472 12.32 -1.42 0.69
N LEU A 473 11.07 -0.99 0.82
CA LEU A 473 10.59 -0.11 1.88
C LEU A 473 9.41 -0.76 2.62
N SER A 474 9.57 -1.01 3.91
CA SER A 474 8.50 -1.46 4.79
C SER A 474 8.15 -0.39 5.80
N THR A 475 6.88 -0.01 5.87
CA THR A 475 6.36 0.93 6.87
C THR A 475 5.53 0.21 7.93
N SER A 476 5.51 0.75 9.15
CA SER A 476 4.58 0.33 10.21
C SER A 476 3.29 1.15 10.13
N GLN A 477 2.29 0.79 10.93
CA GLN A 477 1.05 1.59 11.07
C GLN A 477 1.26 3.01 11.64
N TYR A 478 2.45 3.32 12.15
CA TYR A 478 2.81 4.61 12.73
C TYR A 478 3.72 5.45 11.86
N SER A 479 4.28 4.84 10.82
CA SER A 479 5.17 5.54 9.90
C SER A 479 4.44 6.66 9.19
N VAL A 480 5.15 7.77 8.99
CA VAL A 480 4.68 8.90 8.20
C VAL A 480 5.74 9.23 7.15
N ILE A 481 5.38 9.17 5.88
CA ILE A 481 6.20 9.65 4.76
C ILE A 481 5.47 10.84 4.15
N ARG A 482 6.01 12.05 4.36
CA ARG A 482 5.37 13.30 3.95
C ARG A 482 6.21 14.07 2.96
N GLY A 483 5.69 14.24 1.75
CA GLY A 483 6.32 15.05 0.71
C GLY A 483 5.88 16.52 0.76
N GLY A 484 6.83 17.44 0.60
CA GLY A 484 6.64 18.88 0.67
C GLY A 484 7.16 19.48 1.98
N ASP A 485 7.20 20.82 2.06
CA ASP A 485 7.59 21.48 3.30
C ASP A 485 6.45 21.38 4.33
N PRO A 486 6.68 20.73 5.49
CA PRO A 486 5.66 20.57 6.53
C PRO A 486 5.14 21.91 7.07
N ASN A 487 5.87 23.01 6.85
CA ASN A 487 5.50 24.36 7.28
C ASN A 487 4.87 25.21 6.15
N ALA A 488 4.99 24.79 4.90
CA ALA A 488 4.46 25.53 3.76
C ALA A 488 3.04 25.07 3.42
N GLN A 489 2.04 25.78 3.90
CA GLN A 489 0.66 25.52 3.49
C GLN A 489 0.36 25.82 2.02
N ASN A 490 1.27 26.48 1.26
CA ASN A 490 0.98 26.84 -0.13
C ASN A 490 2.16 27.36 -0.98
N THR A 491 3.42 27.23 -0.54
CA THR A 491 4.53 27.77 -1.33
C THR A 491 5.13 26.70 -2.22
N ALA A 492 5.17 27.01 -3.52
CA ALA A 492 5.67 26.24 -4.65
C ALA A 492 7.16 25.79 -4.51
N LEU A 493 7.48 24.98 -3.51
CA LEU A 493 8.61 24.06 -3.64
C LEU A 493 8.22 23.09 -4.76
N ALA A 494 8.95 23.21 -5.87
CA ALA A 494 8.59 22.59 -7.14
C ALA A 494 8.71 21.06 -7.08
N ASP A 495 9.64 20.55 -6.27
CA ASP A 495 10.04 19.14 -6.36
C ASP A 495 9.34 18.29 -5.29
N PRO A 496 8.70 17.17 -5.68
CA PRO A 496 8.15 16.21 -4.73
C PRO A 496 9.25 15.48 -3.96
N LEU A 497 8.90 14.83 -2.85
CA LEU A 497 9.72 13.76 -2.31
C LEU A 497 9.63 12.57 -3.26
N GLN A 498 10.74 12.24 -3.92
CA GLN A 498 10.83 11.10 -4.81
C GLN A 498 11.27 9.87 -4.00
N VAL A 499 10.43 8.84 -3.96
CA VAL A 499 10.75 7.54 -3.36
C VAL A 499 10.93 6.54 -4.49
N THR A 500 12.17 6.11 -4.73
CA THR A 500 12.53 5.15 -5.77
C THR A 500 12.85 3.80 -5.16
N LEU A 501 12.12 2.76 -5.59
CA LEU A 501 12.25 1.38 -5.10
C LEU A 501 12.57 0.44 -6.25
N LEU A 502 13.63 -0.37 -6.14
CA LEU A 502 14.18 -1.14 -7.27
C LEU A 502 13.74 -2.60 -7.38
N ASN A 503 12.88 -3.06 -6.46
CA ASN A 503 12.49 -4.47 -6.31
C ASN A 503 13.67 -5.35 -5.87
N ASP A 504 13.37 -6.33 -5.01
CA ASP A 504 14.38 -7.22 -4.47
C ASP A 504 14.66 -8.36 -5.46
N GLU A 505 15.77 -8.26 -6.20
CA GLU A 505 16.16 -9.30 -7.16
C GLU A 505 16.44 -10.66 -6.47
N THR A 506 16.77 -10.66 -5.18
CA THR A 506 17.08 -11.88 -4.43
C THR A 506 15.82 -12.57 -3.89
N ASN A 507 14.77 -11.81 -3.66
CA ASN A 507 13.47 -12.29 -3.22
C ASN A 507 12.35 -11.62 -4.01
N PRO A 508 12.10 -12.06 -5.27
CA PRO A 508 11.16 -11.41 -6.19
C PRO A 508 9.70 -11.44 -5.71
N GLY A 509 9.43 -12.19 -4.65
CA GLY A 509 8.14 -12.24 -4.04
C GLY A 509 7.93 -11.21 -2.92
N ARG A 510 9.00 -10.65 -2.35
CA ARG A 510 8.86 -9.58 -1.36
C ARG A 510 8.36 -8.33 -2.07
N PRO A 511 7.28 -7.66 -1.60
CA PRO A 511 6.85 -6.41 -2.20
C PRO A 511 7.95 -5.36 -2.04
N ALA A 512 8.23 -4.61 -3.11
CA ALA A 512 9.17 -3.50 -3.08
C ALA A 512 8.69 -2.40 -2.11
N LEU A 513 7.37 -2.20 -2.00
CA LEU A 513 6.76 -1.34 -0.99
C LEU A 513 5.71 -2.10 -0.19
N LEU A 514 5.93 -2.25 1.11
CA LEU A 514 4.90 -2.66 2.07
C LEU A 514 4.47 -1.44 2.89
N ASN A 515 3.38 -0.80 2.50
CA ASN A 515 2.88 0.39 3.20
C ASN A 515 1.80 0.02 4.22
N ARG A 516 2.08 0.18 5.52
CA ARG A 516 1.09 0.08 6.61
C ARG A 516 0.75 1.44 7.22
N GLY A 517 1.57 2.46 6.99
CA GLY A 517 1.47 3.79 7.58
C GLY A 517 0.76 4.82 6.71
N LEU A 518 1.14 6.08 6.88
CA LEU A 518 0.65 7.21 6.10
C LEU A 518 1.73 7.68 5.12
N ILE A 519 1.41 7.69 3.82
CA ILE A 519 2.19 8.39 2.79
C ILE A 519 1.34 9.57 2.33
N ASP A 520 1.75 10.83 2.60
CA ASP A 520 0.96 12.01 2.25
C ASP A 520 1.74 13.18 1.65
N GLY A 521 1.01 14.16 1.09
CA GLY A 521 1.58 15.36 0.48
C GLY A 521 2.04 15.16 -0.96
N ARG A 522 3.11 15.86 -1.37
CA ARG A 522 3.71 15.75 -2.71
C ARG A 522 4.78 14.67 -2.75
N VAL A 523 4.35 13.42 -2.90
CA VAL A 523 5.23 12.24 -2.95
C VAL A 523 5.10 11.60 -4.32
N ARG A 524 6.23 11.40 -5.00
CA ARG A 524 6.31 10.58 -6.21
C ARG A 524 6.86 9.22 -5.82
N LEU A 525 6.11 8.15 -6.09
CA LEU A 525 6.54 6.78 -5.85
C LEU A 525 6.95 6.16 -7.19
N ASP A 526 8.24 5.85 -7.36
CA ASP A 526 8.77 5.14 -8.53
C ASP A 526 9.20 3.73 -8.08
N VAL A 527 8.31 2.75 -8.20
CA VAL A 527 8.49 1.38 -7.70
C VAL A 527 8.68 0.42 -8.87
N SER A 528 9.82 -0.26 -8.95
CA SER A 528 10.11 -1.22 -10.04
C SER A 528 9.53 -2.61 -9.80
N GLY A 529 8.53 -2.72 -8.91
CA GLY A 529 8.00 -3.98 -8.43
C GLY A 529 6.62 -3.83 -7.80
N VAL A 530 6.28 -4.72 -6.88
CA VAL A 530 4.95 -4.78 -6.26
C VAL A 530 4.82 -3.77 -5.11
N VAL A 531 3.72 -3.01 -5.11
CA VAL A 531 3.26 -2.21 -3.97
C VAL A 531 2.14 -2.97 -3.26
N PHE A 532 2.31 -3.21 -1.96
CA PHE A 532 1.29 -3.73 -1.07
C PHE A 532 0.88 -2.66 -0.06
N ASN A 533 -0.31 -2.11 -0.22
CA ASN A 533 -0.84 -1.04 0.61
C ASN A 533 -1.87 -1.58 1.62
N GLU A 534 -1.48 -1.62 2.89
CA GLU A 534 -2.37 -1.88 4.04
C GLU A 534 -2.78 -0.57 4.76
N GLY A 535 -2.02 0.50 4.55
CA GLY A 535 -2.19 1.81 5.16
C GLY A 535 -2.90 2.83 4.28
N ARG A 536 -2.49 4.10 4.38
CA ARG A 536 -3.07 5.22 3.65
C ARG A 536 -2.03 5.88 2.75
N ILE A 537 -2.37 6.04 1.46
CA ILE A 537 -1.63 6.85 0.49
C ILE A 537 -2.53 8.02 0.13
N GLN A 538 -2.15 9.24 0.50
CA GLN A 538 -2.87 10.47 0.15
C GLN A 538 -1.91 11.45 -0.52
N THR A 539 -1.68 11.28 -1.81
CA THR A 539 -0.69 12.07 -2.53
C THR A 539 -1.26 12.82 -3.73
N SER A 540 -0.60 13.91 -4.08
CA SER A 540 -0.78 14.67 -5.32
C SER A 540 0.25 14.31 -6.39
N GLY A 541 1.11 13.32 -6.11
CA GLY A 541 2.14 12.87 -7.03
C GLY A 541 1.71 11.69 -7.90
N GLU A 542 2.72 11.16 -8.59
CA GLU A 542 2.62 10.01 -9.47
C GLU A 542 3.05 8.75 -8.71
N VAL A 543 2.26 7.69 -8.81
CA VAL A 543 2.60 6.34 -8.34
C VAL A 543 2.86 5.49 -9.57
N GLN A 544 4.13 5.23 -9.84
CA GLN A 544 4.58 4.27 -10.85
C GLN A 544 4.93 2.97 -10.14
N ALA A 545 4.31 1.86 -10.54
CA ALA A 545 4.59 0.53 -9.99
C ALA A 545 4.49 -0.55 -11.08
N ASP A 546 4.97 -1.77 -10.81
CA ASP A 546 4.58 -2.90 -11.65
C ASP A 546 3.16 -3.31 -11.32
N SER A 547 2.85 -3.50 -10.04
CA SER A 547 1.51 -3.85 -9.58
C SER A 547 1.21 -3.23 -8.23
N LEU A 548 -0.08 -3.00 -7.96
CA LEU A 548 -0.58 -2.40 -6.74
C LEU A 548 -1.69 -3.25 -6.13
N PHE A 549 -1.47 -3.62 -4.88
CA PHE A 549 -2.41 -4.36 -4.04
C PHE A 549 -2.87 -3.48 -2.92
N THR A 550 -4.17 -3.49 -2.64
CA THR A 550 -4.73 -2.74 -1.52
C THR A 550 -5.45 -3.71 -0.58
N SER A 551 -5.29 -3.55 0.73
CA SER A 551 -6.03 -4.31 1.74
C SER A 551 -7.40 -3.69 1.99
N ILE A 552 -8.28 -4.42 2.69
CA ILE A 552 -9.63 -3.95 3.03
C ILE A 552 -9.68 -2.68 3.89
N THR A 553 -8.62 -2.40 4.66
CA THR A 553 -8.52 -1.20 5.50
C THR A 553 -7.79 -0.06 4.80
N SER A 554 -7.16 -0.36 3.67
CA SER A 554 -6.28 0.57 3.01
C SER A 554 -7.05 1.67 2.28
N GLN A 555 -6.39 2.81 2.11
CA GLN A 555 -6.97 3.96 1.44
C GLN A 555 -5.96 4.58 0.49
N ILE A 556 -6.39 4.91 -0.71
CA ILE A 556 -5.64 5.69 -1.69
C ILE A 556 -6.52 6.89 -2.06
N ARG A 557 -6.03 8.09 -1.82
CA ARG A 557 -6.81 9.32 -2.05
C ARG A 557 -5.99 10.36 -2.82
N SER A 558 -6.62 11.08 -3.73
CA SER A 558 -5.98 12.29 -4.28
C SER A 558 -5.85 13.35 -3.17
N PHE A 559 -4.74 14.06 -3.12
CA PHE A 559 -4.56 15.13 -2.14
C PHE A 559 -5.45 16.35 -2.50
N PRO A 560 -6.32 16.85 -1.60
CA PRO A 560 -7.38 17.82 -1.96
C PRO A 560 -6.92 19.18 -2.49
N SER A 561 -5.65 19.54 -2.29
CA SER A 561 -5.14 20.89 -2.59
C SER A 561 -4.29 20.97 -3.86
N SER A 562 -4.17 19.89 -4.63
CA SER A 562 -3.40 19.91 -5.87
C SER A 562 -4.32 20.05 -7.08
N ASP A 563 -4.00 20.98 -7.97
CA ASP A 563 -4.54 21.05 -9.34
C ASP A 563 -4.10 19.84 -10.21
N SER A 564 -3.75 18.71 -9.60
CA SER A 564 -3.21 17.54 -10.28
C SER A 564 -3.89 16.27 -9.78
N PRO A 565 -4.41 15.43 -10.69
CA PRO A 565 -4.99 14.14 -10.33
C PRO A 565 -3.94 13.23 -9.70
N LEU A 566 -4.41 12.26 -8.91
CA LEU A 566 -3.63 11.10 -8.52
C LEU A 566 -3.34 10.30 -9.79
N ARG A 567 -2.07 10.33 -10.24
CA ARG A 567 -1.61 9.54 -11.38
C ARG A 567 -1.13 8.17 -10.91
N LEU A 568 -1.72 7.12 -11.43
CA LEU A 568 -1.31 5.74 -11.16
C LEU A 568 -0.88 5.08 -12.48
N GLN A 569 0.40 4.79 -12.61
CA GLN A 569 0.96 4.11 -13.79
C GLN A 569 1.42 2.72 -13.40
N LEU A 570 0.74 1.70 -13.92
CA LEU A 570 1.07 0.30 -13.63
C LEU A 570 1.55 -0.41 -14.89
N SER A 571 2.78 -0.92 -14.85
CA SER A 571 3.49 -1.47 -16.01
C SER A 571 3.14 -2.93 -16.29
N ASN A 572 2.67 -3.68 -15.30
CA ASN A 572 2.40 -5.11 -15.44
C ASN A 572 1.28 -5.32 -16.45
N THR A 573 1.54 -6.13 -17.47
CA THR A 573 0.60 -6.44 -18.57
C THR A 573 -0.30 -7.64 -18.27
N ARG A 574 -0.14 -8.29 -17.11
CA ARG A 574 -0.97 -9.44 -16.74
C ARG A 574 -2.45 -9.08 -16.74
N SER A 575 -3.23 -9.94 -17.40
CA SER A 575 -4.69 -9.87 -17.41
C SER A 575 -5.27 -10.06 -16.01
N ALA A 576 -6.44 -9.47 -15.77
CA ALA A 576 -7.28 -9.80 -14.63
C ALA A 576 -7.66 -11.28 -14.73
N GLY A 577 -7.12 -12.13 -13.85
CA GLY A 577 -7.45 -13.56 -13.79
C GLY A 577 -6.47 -14.52 -14.47
N ASP A 578 -5.31 -14.11 -14.96
CA ASP A 578 -4.26 -15.10 -15.28
C ASP A 578 -3.91 -15.86 -13.99
N SER A 579 -3.72 -17.18 -14.04
CA SER A 579 -3.53 -18.06 -12.86
C SER A 579 -2.12 -18.68 -12.80
N ALA A 580 -1.24 -18.31 -13.73
CA ALA A 580 0.00 -19.04 -13.98
C ALA A 580 1.15 -18.85 -12.96
N GLY A 581 0.97 -18.09 -11.87
CA GLY A 581 2.03 -17.88 -10.87
C GLY A 581 1.53 -17.79 -9.42
N VAL A 582 2.17 -18.56 -8.54
CA VAL A 582 2.00 -18.50 -7.08
C VAL A 582 2.74 -17.25 -6.56
N ASP A 583 2.00 -16.28 -6.03
CA ASP A 583 2.57 -15.14 -5.29
C ASP A 583 2.91 -15.57 -3.84
N VAL A 584 3.62 -14.74 -3.08
CA VAL A 584 4.23 -15.03 -1.75
C VAL A 584 3.25 -15.39 -0.65
N SER A 585 1.98 -15.08 -0.84
CA SER A 585 0.90 -15.55 0.04
C SER A 585 0.38 -16.95 -0.30
N GLY A 586 0.91 -17.59 -1.35
CA GLY A 586 0.30 -18.78 -1.95
C GLY A 586 -0.92 -18.46 -2.83
N SER A 587 -1.31 -17.18 -2.93
CA SER A 587 -2.45 -16.73 -3.74
C SER A 587 -2.04 -16.61 -5.20
N THR A 588 -2.79 -17.24 -6.10
CA THR A 588 -2.59 -17.15 -7.54
C THR A 588 -3.00 -15.76 -8.04
N SER A 589 -2.02 -15.04 -8.56
CA SER A 589 -2.08 -14.10 -9.69
C SER A 589 -3.26 -13.12 -9.78
N PHE A 590 -2.93 -11.83 -9.73
CA PHE A 590 -3.88 -10.73 -9.81
C PHE A 590 -3.53 -9.82 -10.99
N GLY A 591 -4.50 -9.01 -11.42
CA GLY A 591 -4.25 -7.92 -12.38
C GLY A 591 -3.22 -6.93 -11.85
N ALA A 592 -2.78 -6.01 -12.71
CA ALA A 592 -1.84 -4.95 -12.34
C ALA A 592 -2.35 -4.12 -11.15
N LEU A 593 -3.65 -3.86 -11.06
CA LEU A 593 -4.30 -3.29 -9.87
C LEU A 593 -5.27 -4.30 -9.25
N HIS A 594 -5.09 -4.62 -7.98
CA HIS A 594 -6.04 -5.37 -7.16
C HIS A 594 -6.47 -4.52 -5.97
N ASN A 595 -7.66 -3.94 -6.08
CA ASN A 595 -8.19 -3.04 -5.07
C ASN A 595 -9.16 -3.76 -4.12
N ARG A 596 -8.83 -3.88 -2.84
CA ARG A 596 -9.76 -4.31 -1.78
C ARG A 596 -10.14 -3.20 -0.81
N GLY A 597 -9.45 -2.06 -0.86
CA GLY A 597 -9.68 -0.89 -0.03
C GLY A 597 -10.46 0.21 -0.74
N LEU A 598 -10.30 1.46 -0.26
CA LEU A 598 -10.90 2.64 -0.86
C LEU A 598 -9.89 3.36 -1.77
N ILE A 599 -10.26 3.58 -3.03
CA ILE A 599 -9.57 4.48 -3.95
C ILE A 599 -10.51 5.65 -4.25
N GLU A 600 -10.14 6.89 -3.91
CA GLU A 600 -10.99 8.04 -4.22
C GLU A 600 -10.29 9.36 -4.60
N GLY A 601 -11.01 10.25 -5.29
CA GLY A 601 -10.56 11.60 -5.64
C GLY A 601 -10.53 11.87 -7.13
N ASP A 602 -9.61 12.72 -7.59
CA ASP A 602 -9.33 12.94 -9.01
C ASP A 602 -8.31 11.89 -9.48
N LEU A 603 -8.71 11.01 -10.39
CA LEU A 603 -8.01 9.77 -10.77
C LEU A 603 -7.49 9.86 -12.21
N ASP A 604 -6.23 9.53 -12.44
CA ASP A 604 -5.66 9.40 -13.79
C ASP A 604 -4.84 8.10 -13.85
N PHE A 605 -5.53 6.99 -14.13
CA PHE A 605 -4.93 5.66 -14.09
C PHE A 605 -4.58 5.20 -15.49
N LEU A 606 -3.33 4.82 -15.69
CA LEU A 606 -2.80 4.20 -16.89
C LEU A 606 -2.21 2.84 -16.50
N ILE A 607 -2.96 1.78 -16.77
CA ILE A 607 -2.70 0.44 -16.27
C ILE A 607 -2.58 -0.48 -17.48
N ALA A 608 -1.37 -1.01 -17.73
CA ALA A 608 -1.14 -1.85 -18.90
C ALA A 608 -1.90 -3.20 -18.83
N GLY A 609 -2.09 -3.73 -17.62
CA GLY A 609 -2.77 -4.99 -17.34
C GLY A 609 -4.21 -4.80 -16.82
N GLY A 610 -4.74 -5.84 -16.18
CA GLY A 610 -6.10 -5.81 -15.63
C GLY A 610 -6.24 -5.01 -14.34
N VAL A 611 -7.40 -4.37 -14.17
CA VAL A 611 -7.90 -3.82 -12.91
C VAL A 611 -8.94 -4.78 -12.34
N VAL A 612 -8.73 -5.22 -11.09
CA VAL A 612 -9.70 -6.00 -10.31
C VAL A 612 -10.08 -5.16 -9.09
N ASN A 613 -11.33 -4.71 -9.03
CA ASN A 613 -11.91 -4.06 -7.85
C ASN A 613 -12.69 -5.11 -7.05
N GLY A 614 -12.32 -5.34 -5.79
CA GLY A 614 -12.79 -6.46 -4.98
C GLY A 614 -11.81 -7.63 -4.93
N ASP A 615 -12.08 -8.58 -4.05
CA ASP A 615 -11.28 -9.80 -3.90
C ASP A 615 -11.40 -10.70 -5.12
N ASN A 616 -10.29 -11.17 -5.68
CA ASN A 616 -10.26 -11.98 -6.91
C ASN A 616 -10.88 -13.40 -6.77
N TYR A 617 -11.21 -13.84 -5.55
CA TYR A 617 -11.72 -15.18 -5.30
C TYR A 617 -13.19 -15.15 -4.89
N LEU A 618 -14.04 -15.62 -5.78
CA LEU A 618 -15.29 -16.23 -5.38
C LEU A 618 -14.92 -17.43 -4.48
N PRO A 619 -15.35 -17.46 -3.21
CA PRO A 619 -14.94 -18.52 -2.30
C PRO A 619 -15.41 -19.88 -2.87
N ILE A 620 -14.47 -20.69 -3.38
CA ILE A 620 -14.72 -22.06 -3.88
C ILE A 620 -14.91 -23.04 -2.69
N GLY A 621 -15.55 -22.57 -1.64
CA GLY A 621 -15.81 -23.28 -0.39
C GLY A 621 -16.87 -22.52 0.40
N THR A 622 -17.53 -23.20 1.34
CA THR A 622 -18.59 -22.61 2.19
C THR A 622 -18.22 -21.17 2.57
N PRO A 623 -19.01 -20.16 2.14
CA PRO A 623 -18.71 -18.78 2.44
C PRO A 623 -18.58 -18.66 3.95
N THR A 624 -17.37 -18.43 4.44
CA THR A 624 -17.23 -17.93 5.80
C THR A 624 -17.67 -16.48 5.70
N ASN A 625 -18.94 -16.23 6.03
CA ASN A 625 -19.78 -15.03 5.83
C ASN A 625 -19.23 -13.66 6.28
N ASN A 626 -17.91 -13.44 6.34
CA ASN A 626 -17.30 -12.26 6.95
C ASN A 626 -16.35 -11.46 6.04
N SER A 627 -16.12 -11.83 4.78
CA SER A 627 -15.34 -10.98 3.84
C SER A 627 -16.25 -10.11 2.97
N SER A 628 -17.22 -9.42 3.56
CA SER A 628 -18.12 -8.45 2.90
C SER A 628 -17.42 -7.14 2.52
N THR A 629 -16.11 -7.15 2.28
CA THR A 629 -15.30 -5.93 2.07
C THR A 629 -14.66 -5.97 0.69
N GLY A 630 -15.48 -5.73 -0.33
CA GLY A 630 -14.96 -5.44 -1.66
C GLY A 630 -14.37 -4.03 -1.71
N GLY A 631 -13.46 -3.82 -2.67
CA GLY A 631 -12.87 -2.50 -2.89
C GLY A 631 -13.89 -1.49 -3.36
N THR A 632 -13.67 -0.22 -3.03
CA THR A 632 -14.46 0.91 -3.55
C THR A 632 -13.56 1.79 -4.41
N ILE A 633 -14.00 2.11 -5.62
CA ILE A 633 -13.42 3.15 -6.47
C ILE A 633 -14.43 4.29 -6.56
N ALA A 634 -14.07 5.50 -6.14
CA ALA A 634 -15.02 6.63 -6.10
C ALA A 634 -14.38 7.97 -6.50
N GLY A 635 -14.96 8.71 -7.45
CA GLY A 635 -14.47 10.05 -7.75
C GLY A 635 -14.59 10.46 -9.21
N THR A 636 -13.73 11.40 -9.61
CA THR A 636 -13.65 11.96 -10.96
C THR A 636 -12.38 11.47 -11.66
N GLY A 637 -12.35 11.48 -12.98
CA GLY A 637 -11.15 11.30 -13.78
C GLY A 637 -11.26 10.13 -14.75
N ARG A 638 -10.15 9.43 -14.98
CA ARG A 638 -10.05 8.38 -15.99
C ARG A 638 -9.29 7.16 -15.48
N ILE A 639 -9.80 5.99 -15.83
CA ILE A 639 -9.15 4.69 -15.71
C ILE A 639 -8.99 4.11 -17.10
N LEU A 640 -7.74 4.04 -17.58
CA LEU A 640 -7.38 3.30 -18.79
C LEU A 640 -6.66 2.02 -18.36
N ALA A 641 -7.29 0.88 -18.58
CA ALA A 641 -6.77 -0.42 -18.17
C ALA A 641 -6.68 -1.39 -19.35
N GLY A 642 -5.85 -2.42 -19.25
CA GLY A 642 -5.93 -3.55 -20.18
C GLY A 642 -7.31 -4.21 -20.11
N GLN A 643 -7.81 -4.44 -18.90
CA GLN A 643 -9.14 -4.97 -18.60
C GLN A 643 -9.67 -4.33 -17.31
N PHE A 644 -10.99 -4.32 -17.12
CA PHE A 644 -11.62 -3.86 -15.89
C PHE A 644 -12.67 -4.86 -15.39
N LEU A 645 -12.50 -5.32 -14.15
CA LEU A 645 -13.46 -6.18 -13.45
C LEU A 645 -13.85 -5.52 -12.14
N ASN A 646 -15.13 -5.16 -11.99
CA ASN A 646 -15.71 -4.83 -10.68
C ASN A 646 -16.32 -6.10 -10.09
N ASN A 647 -15.64 -6.74 -9.15
CA ASN A 647 -16.01 -8.04 -8.63
C ASN A 647 -17.19 -7.97 -7.63
N ALA A 648 -17.75 -9.14 -7.28
CA ALA A 648 -18.80 -9.27 -6.29
C ALA A 648 -18.41 -8.61 -4.95
N GLY A 649 -19.29 -7.77 -4.42
CA GLY A 649 -19.07 -7.01 -3.19
C GLY A 649 -18.22 -5.74 -3.36
N ALA A 650 -17.64 -5.49 -4.52
CA ALA A 650 -16.94 -4.25 -4.84
C ALA A 650 -17.91 -3.16 -5.32
N GLU A 651 -17.49 -1.91 -5.19
CA GLU A 651 -18.30 -0.75 -5.57
C GLU A 651 -17.52 0.22 -6.46
N VAL A 652 -18.15 0.69 -7.54
CA VAL A 652 -17.76 1.92 -8.26
C VAL A 652 -18.78 3.00 -7.91
N ARG A 653 -18.33 4.20 -7.53
CA ARG A 653 -19.22 5.29 -7.13
C ARG A 653 -18.86 6.61 -7.83
N VAL A 654 -19.84 7.22 -8.46
CA VAL A 654 -19.75 8.57 -9.04
C VAL A 654 -20.78 9.46 -8.34
N ARG A 655 -20.33 10.49 -7.64
CA ARG A 655 -21.17 11.42 -6.88
C ARG A 655 -21.56 12.64 -7.73
N GLN A 656 -22.30 13.55 -7.09
CA GLN A 656 -22.85 14.71 -7.79
C GLN A 656 -21.75 15.63 -8.29
N GLY A 657 -21.76 15.92 -9.60
CA GLY A 657 -20.74 16.72 -10.28
C GLY A 657 -19.40 16.01 -10.48
N GLU A 658 -19.28 14.73 -10.13
CA GLU A 658 -18.13 13.90 -10.48
C GLU A 658 -18.32 13.30 -11.89
N SER A 659 -17.22 13.00 -12.57
CA SER A 659 -17.23 12.38 -13.90
C SER A 659 -16.13 11.34 -14.00
N LEU A 660 -16.46 10.06 -14.19
CA LEU A 660 -15.51 8.95 -14.23
C LEU A 660 -15.57 8.23 -15.57
N VAL A 661 -14.42 8.10 -16.23
CA VAL A 661 -14.26 7.38 -17.50
C VAL A 661 -13.48 6.09 -17.27
N ILE A 662 -14.05 4.93 -17.58
CA ILE A 662 -13.41 3.62 -17.42
C ILE A 662 -13.31 2.94 -18.79
N HIS A 663 -12.09 2.89 -19.34
CA HIS A 663 -11.84 2.29 -20.64
C HIS A 663 -10.88 1.11 -20.55
N ALA A 664 -11.27 0.01 -21.20
CA ALA A 664 -10.34 -1.08 -21.50
C ALA A 664 -9.66 -0.85 -22.85
N ASN A 665 -8.39 -1.27 -22.99
CA ASN A 665 -7.66 -1.26 -24.26
C ASN A 665 -6.80 -2.52 -24.51
N GLY A 666 -6.71 -3.44 -23.55
CA GLY A 666 -5.91 -4.66 -23.65
C GLY A 666 -6.68 -5.82 -24.24
N ASP A 667 -5.99 -6.93 -24.49
CA ASP A 667 -6.59 -8.17 -25.03
C ASP A 667 -7.71 -8.70 -24.13
N VAL A 668 -8.57 -9.52 -24.71
CA VAL A 668 -9.70 -10.14 -24.01
C VAL A 668 -9.18 -11.09 -22.92
N ALA A 669 -9.66 -10.93 -21.69
CA ALA A 669 -9.33 -11.86 -20.61
C ALA A 669 -10.15 -13.13 -20.79
N ASN A 670 -9.48 -14.27 -20.64
CA ASN A 670 -10.16 -15.50 -20.30
C ASN A 670 -10.28 -15.55 -18.78
N PHE A 671 -11.49 -15.69 -18.23
CA PHE A 671 -11.60 -16.18 -16.85
C PHE A 671 -10.87 -17.53 -16.76
N PRO A 672 -9.99 -17.73 -15.77
CA PRO A 672 -9.32 -19.01 -15.62
C PRO A 672 -10.39 -20.05 -15.31
N ALA A 673 -10.36 -21.17 -16.04
CA ALA A 673 -11.25 -22.29 -15.81
C ALA A 673 -11.16 -22.71 -14.34
N GLY A 674 -12.23 -22.47 -13.56
CA GLY A 674 -12.26 -22.74 -12.12
C GLY A 674 -12.39 -21.51 -11.20
N ALA A 675 -12.43 -20.27 -11.70
CA ALA A 675 -12.64 -19.07 -10.87
C ALA A 675 -13.99 -18.98 -10.12
N GLY A 676 -14.82 -20.02 -10.17
CA GLY A 676 -16.11 -20.06 -9.48
C GLY A 676 -17.22 -19.28 -10.18
N ILE A 677 -16.96 -18.50 -11.25
CA ILE A 677 -18.02 -18.05 -12.15
C ILE A 677 -18.43 -19.28 -12.96
N PRO A 678 -19.59 -19.90 -12.68
CA PRO A 678 -19.97 -21.13 -13.33
C PRO A 678 -20.40 -20.74 -14.75
N VAL A 679 -19.49 -20.85 -15.71
CA VAL A 679 -19.90 -21.05 -17.09
C VAL A 679 -20.44 -22.47 -17.14
N VAL A 680 -21.70 -22.66 -16.74
CA VAL A 680 -22.40 -23.95 -16.76
C VAL A 680 -22.65 -24.31 -18.22
N GLY A 681 -21.62 -24.78 -18.92
CA GLY A 681 -21.72 -24.99 -20.37
C GLY A 681 -20.40 -25.45 -20.95
N GLY A 682 -19.74 -26.41 -20.27
CA GLY A 682 -18.59 -27.18 -20.77
C GLY A 682 -17.73 -26.53 -21.85
N GLY A 683 -16.88 -25.56 -21.48
CA GLY A 683 -15.60 -25.36 -22.17
C GLY A 683 -15.28 -24.01 -22.80
N ALA A 684 -16.16 -23.00 -22.79
CA ALA A 684 -15.83 -21.68 -23.33
C ALA A 684 -15.64 -20.65 -22.20
N ASN A 685 -14.46 -20.05 -22.09
CA ASN A 685 -14.22 -18.93 -21.19
C ASN A 685 -15.10 -17.75 -21.61
N VAL A 686 -15.77 -17.09 -20.66
CA VAL A 686 -16.39 -15.80 -20.95
C VAL A 686 -15.27 -14.81 -21.17
N ASN A 687 -15.25 -14.28 -22.37
CA ASN A 687 -14.29 -13.36 -22.89
C ASN A 687 -14.81 -11.95 -22.61
N TYR A 688 -14.12 -11.18 -21.78
CA TYR A 688 -14.54 -9.83 -21.43
C TYR A 688 -13.34 -8.88 -21.40
N ARG A 689 -13.63 -7.61 -21.64
CA ARG A 689 -12.68 -6.50 -21.42
C ARG A 689 -13.11 -5.64 -20.25
N THR A 690 -14.41 -5.37 -20.14
CA THR A 690 -15.01 -4.64 -19.01
C THR A 690 -16.21 -5.43 -18.48
N MET A 691 -16.25 -5.67 -17.17
CA MET A 691 -17.32 -6.43 -16.52
C MET A 691 -17.63 -5.89 -15.12
N ASN A 692 -18.91 -5.91 -14.77
CA ASN A 692 -19.44 -5.66 -13.44
C ASN A 692 -20.17 -6.88 -12.88
N LEU A 693 -19.69 -7.37 -11.75
CA LEU A 693 -20.31 -8.36 -10.87
C LEU A 693 -20.69 -7.76 -9.50
N GLY A 694 -20.20 -6.55 -9.22
CA GLY A 694 -20.45 -5.80 -7.98
C GLY A 694 -21.49 -4.69 -8.15
N SER A 695 -21.35 -3.63 -7.38
CA SER A 695 -22.22 -2.45 -7.45
C SER A 695 -21.55 -1.31 -8.22
N MET A 696 -22.31 -0.60 -9.03
CA MET A 696 -21.94 0.70 -9.59
C MET A 696 -23.05 1.68 -9.21
N SER A 697 -22.70 2.82 -8.62
CA SER A 697 -23.67 3.85 -8.25
C SER A 697 -23.29 5.21 -8.85
N VAL A 698 -24.25 5.86 -9.52
CA VAL A 698 -24.07 7.16 -10.18
C VAL A 698 -25.16 8.09 -9.66
N THR A 699 -24.79 9.07 -8.83
CA THR A 699 -25.73 10.02 -8.23
C THR A 699 -25.35 11.44 -8.65
N GLY A 700 -26.04 12.02 -9.64
CA GLY A 700 -25.80 13.41 -10.05
C GLY A 700 -24.52 13.66 -10.85
N GLY A 701 -23.87 12.61 -11.34
CA GLY A 701 -22.59 12.67 -12.07
C GLY A 701 -22.61 11.89 -13.38
N ASP A 702 -21.45 11.76 -14.01
CA ASP A 702 -21.27 11.12 -15.32
C ASP A 702 -20.38 9.88 -15.21
N LEU A 703 -20.86 8.73 -15.67
CA LEU A 703 -20.08 7.49 -15.78
C LEU A 703 -19.97 7.10 -17.25
N GLU A 704 -18.75 7.09 -17.80
CA GLU A 704 -18.44 6.55 -19.11
C GLU A 704 -17.68 5.23 -18.95
N ILE A 705 -18.13 4.17 -19.62
CA ILE A 705 -17.48 2.86 -19.58
C ILE A 705 -17.53 2.17 -20.94
N GLY A 706 -16.43 1.48 -21.29
CA GLY A 706 -16.40 0.62 -22.47
C GLY A 706 -15.01 0.30 -22.95
N TYR A 707 -14.89 -0.04 -24.23
CA TYR A 707 -13.63 -0.44 -24.86
C TYR A 707 -13.22 0.55 -25.96
N ILE A 708 -11.96 0.96 -25.95
CA ILE A 708 -11.40 1.79 -27.04
C ILE A 708 -10.89 0.84 -28.11
N ALA A 709 -11.70 0.60 -29.15
CA ALA A 709 -11.29 -0.18 -30.30
C ALA A 709 -10.31 0.61 -31.19
N ASP A 710 -9.23 -0.05 -31.64
CA ASP A 710 -8.26 0.53 -32.58
C ASP A 710 -8.89 0.92 -33.94
N THR A 711 -10.04 0.34 -34.29
CA THR A 711 -10.61 0.45 -35.65
C THR A 711 -11.72 1.48 -35.79
N GLY A 712 -12.18 2.14 -34.72
CA GLY A 712 -13.12 3.27 -34.76
C GLY A 712 -14.45 3.05 -35.51
N ALA A 713 -14.80 1.81 -35.85
CA ALA A 713 -16.03 1.50 -36.56
C ALA A 713 -17.19 1.41 -35.54
N PRO A 714 -18.28 2.18 -35.69
CA PRO A 714 -19.46 2.04 -34.84
C PRO A 714 -20.03 0.62 -35.00
N PHE A 715 -20.25 -0.06 -33.88
CA PHE A 715 -20.81 -1.42 -33.87
C PHE A 715 -22.32 -1.38 -34.12
N ASN A 716 -22.84 -2.31 -34.94
CA ASN A 716 -24.27 -2.41 -35.24
C ASN A 716 -24.84 -3.75 -34.69
N PRO A 717 -25.64 -3.73 -33.61
CA PRO A 717 -26.20 -4.94 -33.00
C PRO A 717 -27.19 -5.69 -33.91
N THR A 718 -27.82 -5.00 -34.87
CA THR A 718 -28.95 -5.53 -35.66
C THR A 718 -28.54 -6.39 -36.85
N THR A 719 -27.27 -6.38 -37.28
CA THR A 719 -26.84 -7.01 -38.55
C THR A 719 -26.03 -8.30 -38.39
N ALA A 720 -25.76 -8.74 -37.16
CA ALA A 720 -24.93 -9.91 -36.91
C ALA A 720 -25.74 -11.21 -36.96
N ALA A 721 -26.14 -11.64 -38.16
CA ALA A 721 -26.53 -13.03 -38.42
C ALA A 721 -25.41 -14.06 -38.07
N GLY A 722 -24.23 -13.59 -37.61
CA GLY A 722 -23.09 -14.37 -37.13
C GLY A 722 -22.89 -14.42 -35.61
N GLY A 723 -23.84 -13.93 -34.80
CA GLY A 723 -23.73 -13.88 -33.34
C GLY A 723 -23.03 -12.61 -32.86
N LEU A 724 -23.53 -12.02 -31.76
CA LEU A 724 -22.90 -10.86 -31.12
C LEU A 724 -21.50 -11.24 -30.64
N ASN A 725 -20.47 -10.51 -31.05
CA ASN A 725 -19.16 -10.61 -30.41
C ASN A 725 -19.23 -9.87 -29.08
N THR A 726 -19.76 -10.55 -28.07
CA THR A 726 -20.06 -9.94 -26.78
C THR A 726 -18.79 -9.48 -26.05
N SER A 727 -17.60 -9.96 -26.41
CA SER A 727 -16.35 -9.64 -25.71
C SER A 727 -15.96 -8.16 -25.67
N ASP A 728 -16.46 -7.37 -26.61
CA ASP A 728 -16.16 -5.94 -26.70
C ASP A 728 -17.19 -5.06 -25.96
N PHE A 729 -18.30 -5.64 -25.52
CA PHE A 729 -19.33 -4.95 -24.74
C PHE A 729 -18.93 -4.83 -23.26
N PHE A 730 -19.49 -3.81 -22.61
CA PHE A 730 -19.51 -3.80 -21.16
C PHE A 730 -20.57 -4.77 -20.64
N PHE A 731 -20.16 -5.73 -19.82
CA PHE A 731 -21.07 -6.69 -19.21
C PHE A 731 -21.46 -6.28 -17.80
N ASN A 732 -22.76 -6.08 -17.57
CA ASN A 732 -23.32 -6.06 -16.23
C ASN A 732 -23.91 -7.45 -15.94
N ALA A 733 -23.25 -8.24 -15.10
CA ALA A 733 -23.58 -9.65 -14.93
C ALA A 733 -23.97 -10.01 -13.50
N ARG A 734 -24.97 -10.88 -13.38
CA ARG A 734 -25.36 -11.47 -12.11
C ARG A 734 -24.39 -12.60 -11.75
N TYR A 735 -24.11 -12.74 -10.46
CA TYR A 735 -23.41 -13.90 -9.94
C TYR A 735 -24.36 -14.71 -9.06
N ALA A 736 -24.73 -15.90 -9.54
CA ALA A 736 -25.52 -16.87 -8.80
C ALA A 736 -24.59 -17.87 -8.11
N VAL A 737 -24.63 -17.91 -6.77
CA VAL A 737 -24.00 -18.99 -6.00
C VAL A 737 -25.03 -20.08 -5.78
N GLU A 738 -24.77 -21.27 -6.31
CA GLU A 738 -25.55 -22.46 -5.93
C GLU A 738 -25.35 -22.73 -4.43
N ASP A 739 -26.44 -22.86 -3.69
CA ASP A 739 -26.41 -23.19 -2.27
C ASP A 739 -25.70 -24.54 -2.12
N ALA A 740 -24.53 -24.53 -1.46
CA ALA A 740 -23.75 -25.74 -1.23
C ALA A 740 -24.54 -26.82 -0.46
N MET A 741 -25.57 -26.44 0.29
CA MET A 741 -26.42 -27.36 1.06
C MET A 741 -27.65 -27.84 0.28
N LEU A 742 -28.03 -27.15 -0.80
CA LEU A 742 -29.21 -27.47 -1.61
C LEU A 742 -28.87 -27.35 -3.10
N PRO A 743 -28.24 -28.39 -3.71
CA PRO A 743 -27.98 -28.40 -5.15
C PRO A 743 -29.27 -28.11 -5.93
N GLY A 744 -29.21 -27.13 -6.83
CA GLY A 744 -30.36 -26.59 -7.58
C GLY A 744 -31.12 -25.43 -6.92
N VAL A 745 -30.74 -24.98 -5.71
CA VAL A 745 -31.29 -23.77 -5.07
C VAL A 745 -30.21 -22.69 -5.07
N ILE A 746 -30.54 -21.48 -5.53
CA ILE A 746 -29.63 -20.34 -5.55
C ILE A 746 -29.92 -19.52 -4.29
N SER A 747 -29.06 -19.59 -3.26
CA SER A 747 -29.39 -19.01 -1.94
C SER A 747 -29.18 -17.50 -1.87
N GLU A 748 -28.25 -16.94 -2.64
CA GLU A 748 -27.97 -15.50 -2.66
C GLU A 748 -27.43 -15.11 -4.05
N THR A 749 -28.15 -14.28 -4.79
CA THR A 749 -27.63 -13.68 -6.03
C THR A 749 -27.01 -12.33 -5.69
N THR A 750 -25.68 -12.26 -5.57
CA THR A 750 -25.01 -10.95 -5.64
C THR A 750 -25.05 -10.55 -7.10
N ALA A 751 -25.89 -9.57 -7.43
CA ALA A 751 -26.05 -9.11 -8.81
C ALA A 751 -25.05 -7.99 -9.13
N GLY A 752 -24.44 -8.05 -10.32
CA GLY A 752 -23.96 -6.86 -11.00
C GLY A 752 -25.10 -5.84 -11.04
N THR A 753 -24.99 -4.82 -10.21
CA THR A 753 -26.04 -3.81 -10.01
C THR A 753 -25.50 -2.47 -10.44
N ILE A 754 -26.20 -1.78 -11.33
CA ILE A 754 -25.92 -0.40 -11.72
C ILE A 754 -27.09 0.42 -11.21
N VAL A 755 -26.85 1.38 -10.31
CA VAL A 755 -27.87 2.28 -9.78
C VAL A 755 -27.57 3.69 -10.25
N SER A 756 -28.53 4.32 -10.92
CA SER A 756 -28.45 5.73 -11.32
C SER A 756 -29.54 6.56 -10.65
N ASN A 757 -29.16 7.75 -10.19
CA ASN A 757 -30.05 8.77 -9.67
C ASN A 757 -29.58 10.14 -10.19
N ASN A 758 -30.35 10.71 -11.11
CA ASN A 758 -29.97 11.94 -11.82
C ASN A 758 -28.57 11.86 -12.47
N GLY A 759 -28.21 10.69 -13.00
CA GLY A 759 -26.88 10.40 -13.56
C GLY A 759 -26.89 10.20 -15.08
N ASN A 760 -25.74 10.42 -15.70
CA ASN A 760 -25.51 10.07 -17.10
C ASN A 760 -24.63 8.82 -17.19
N LEU A 761 -25.11 7.80 -17.90
CA LEU A 761 -24.41 6.55 -18.17
C LEU A 761 -24.05 6.51 -19.66
N HIS A 762 -22.77 6.38 -19.98
CA HIS A 762 -22.28 6.31 -21.35
C HIS A 762 -21.54 4.98 -21.58
N PHE A 763 -22.14 4.08 -22.35
CA PHE A 763 -21.60 2.78 -22.69
C PHE A 763 -20.99 2.82 -24.10
N THR A 764 -19.70 3.20 -24.21
CA THR A 764 -19.08 3.50 -25.51
C THR A 764 -19.09 2.32 -26.49
N THR A 765 -19.12 1.09 -25.98
CA THR A 765 -19.24 -0.14 -26.79
C THR A 765 -20.56 -0.88 -26.58
N GLY A 766 -21.52 -0.24 -25.93
CA GLY A 766 -22.80 -0.83 -25.55
C GLY A 766 -22.75 -1.62 -24.24
N LEU A 767 -23.94 -1.93 -23.74
CA LEU A 767 -24.19 -2.66 -22.50
C LEU A 767 -24.85 -4.01 -22.81
N VAL A 768 -24.29 -5.09 -22.29
CA VAL A 768 -24.97 -6.38 -22.14
C VAL A 768 -25.37 -6.54 -20.68
N ASN A 769 -26.67 -6.49 -20.41
CA ASN A 769 -27.23 -6.61 -19.06
C ASN A 769 -27.81 -8.01 -18.82
N THR A 770 -27.23 -8.72 -17.88
CA THR A 770 -27.78 -9.93 -17.22
C THR A 770 -27.98 -9.69 -15.70
N GLY A 771 -27.42 -8.59 -15.18
CA GLY A 771 -27.62 -8.11 -13.82
C GLY A 771 -28.86 -7.23 -13.66
N VAL A 772 -28.73 -6.19 -12.84
CA VAL A 772 -29.78 -5.19 -12.59
C VAL A 772 -29.27 -3.80 -12.95
N VAL A 773 -30.03 -3.05 -13.75
CA VAL A 773 -29.83 -1.62 -13.99
C VAL A 773 -31.04 -0.88 -13.41
N ALA A 774 -30.85 -0.14 -12.33
CA ALA A 774 -31.91 0.53 -11.60
C ALA A 774 -31.76 2.06 -11.68
N PHE A 775 -32.80 2.72 -12.16
CA PHE A 775 -32.96 4.17 -12.08
C PHE A 775 -33.88 4.45 -10.88
N THR A 776 -33.41 5.23 -9.92
CA THR A 776 -34.08 5.38 -8.61
C THR A 776 -34.53 6.80 -8.29
N GLY A 777 -34.22 7.75 -9.17
CA GLY A 777 -34.56 9.17 -9.00
C GLY A 777 -34.04 10.05 -10.14
N GLY A 778 -34.63 11.24 -10.26
CA GLY A 778 -34.14 12.32 -11.13
C GLY A 778 -34.26 12.05 -12.63
N THR A 779 -33.51 12.81 -13.43
CA THR A 779 -33.42 12.61 -14.89
C THR A 779 -32.13 11.91 -15.23
N ASN A 780 -32.23 10.74 -15.85
CA ASN A 780 -31.10 9.90 -16.20
C ASN A 780 -30.97 9.81 -17.72
N LEU A 781 -29.73 9.74 -18.18
CA LEU A 781 -29.38 9.56 -19.59
C LEU A 781 -28.59 8.27 -19.75
N VAL A 782 -28.91 7.49 -20.77
CA VAL A 782 -28.16 6.31 -21.18
C VAL A 782 -27.76 6.48 -22.63
N ASN A 783 -26.46 6.56 -22.89
CA ASN A 783 -25.88 6.58 -24.22
C ASN A 783 -25.17 5.24 -24.50
N GLY A 784 -25.24 4.75 -25.73
CA GLY A 784 -24.75 3.45 -26.17
C GLY A 784 -25.86 2.39 -26.26
N PRO A 785 -25.74 1.43 -27.19
CA PRO A 785 -26.77 0.40 -27.39
C PRO A 785 -26.87 -0.52 -26.17
N VAL A 786 -28.09 -0.96 -25.84
CA VAL A 786 -28.36 -1.82 -24.68
C VAL A 786 -28.98 -3.14 -25.12
N PHE A 787 -28.39 -4.26 -24.71
CA PHE A 787 -28.97 -5.59 -24.81
C PHE A 787 -29.31 -6.11 -23.42
N ASN A 788 -30.61 -6.13 -23.09
CA ASN A 788 -31.10 -6.70 -21.84
C ASN A 788 -31.45 -8.17 -22.06
N ALA A 789 -30.60 -9.09 -21.59
CA ALA A 789 -30.65 -10.49 -21.97
C ALA A 789 -31.70 -11.30 -21.19
N SER A 790 -32.28 -12.31 -21.84
CA SER A 790 -33.24 -13.27 -21.25
C SER A 790 -32.62 -14.23 -20.23
N ALA A 791 -31.31 -14.42 -20.30
CA ALA A 791 -30.60 -15.43 -19.56
C ALA A 791 -29.18 -14.98 -19.22
N ASP A 792 -28.67 -15.46 -18.08
CA ASP A 792 -27.25 -15.36 -17.73
C ASP A 792 -26.39 -16.00 -18.83
N TYR A 793 -25.36 -15.28 -19.28
CA TYR A 793 -24.48 -15.76 -20.33
C TYR A 793 -23.71 -17.00 -19.85
N GLY A 794 -24.00 -18.15 -20.46
CA GLY A 794 -23.23 -19.38 -20.28
C GLY A 794 -23.80 -20.41 -19.32
N THR A 795 -25.08 -20.33 -18.92
CA THR A 795 -25.73 -21.41 -18.17
C THR A 795 -26.57 -22.34 -19.07
N ALA A 796 -26.28 -23.63 -19.04
CA ALA A 796 -26.98 -24.73 -19.70
C ALA A 796 -27.93 -25.43 -18.72
N GLY A 797 -28.43 -24.69 -17.72
CA GLY A 797 -29.28 -25.18 -16.64
C GLY A 797 -30.62 -24.43 -16.57
N SER A 798 -31.63 -25.04 -15.95
CA SER A 798 -33.04 -24.64 -16.01
C SER A 798 -33.45 -23.42 -15.17
N LEU A 799 -32.50 -22.62 -14.65
CA LEU A 799 -32.79 -21.46 -13.80
C LEU A 799 -32.16 -20.22 -14.43
N PHE A 800 -32.81 -19.71 -15.46
CA PHE A 800 -32.48 -18.45 -16.09
C PHE A 800 -33.09 -17.31 -15.28
N ILE A 801 -32.24 -16.39 -14.81
CA ILE A 801 -32.72 -15.13 -14.28
C ILE A 801 -32.45 -14.07 -15.36
N PRO A 802 -33.50 -13.41 -15.89
CA PRO A 802 -33.30 -12.39 -16.90
C PRO A 802 -32.56 -11.18 -16.33
N GLY A 803 -31.84 -10.46 -17.19
CA GLY A 803 -31.39 -9.12 -16.90
C GLY A 803 -32.59 -8.21 -16.61
N ALA A 804 -32.46 -7.35 -15.61
CA ALA A 804 -33.54 -6.44 -15.22
C ALA A 804 -33.13 -4.98 -15.43
N ILE A 805 -33.97 -4.21 -16.10
CA ILE A 805 -33.93 -2.75 -16.14
C ILE A 805 -35.12 -2.25 -15.33
N VAL A 806 -34.87 -1.54 -14.23
CA VAL A 806 -35.90 -1.08 -13.30
C VAL A 806 -35.88 0.43 -13.23
N VAL A 807 -36.99 1.08 -13.56
CA VAL A 807 -37.16 2.53 -13.45
C VAL A 807 -38.11 2.79 -12.30
N SER A 808 -37.64 3.37 -11.20
CA SER A 808 -38.39 3.47 -9.95
C SER A 808 -38.12 4.80 -9.24
N GLY A 809 -38.99 5.17 -8.31
CA GLY A 809 -38.89 6.43 -7.58
C GLY A 809 -39.69 7.56 -8.23
N ASP A 810 -40.27 8.43 -7.40
CA ASP A 810 -41.21 9.47 -7.83
C ASP A 810 -40.60 10.41 -8.88
N GLY A 811 -41.27 10.54 -10.03
CA GLY A 811 -40.87 11.42 -11.13
C GLY A 811 -39.54 11.05 -11.79
N THR A 812 -39.10 9.79 -11.66
CA THR A 812 -37.87 9.33 -12.29
C THR A 812 -38.04 9.26 -13.81
N SER A 813 -37.13 9.89 -14.54
CA SER A 813 -37.07 9.77 -16.00
C SER A 813 -35.76 9.15 -16.43
N VAL A 814 -35.82 8.28 -17.44
CA VAL A 814 -34.66 7.75 -18.14
C VAL A 814 -34.82 7.95 -19.63
N THR A 815 -33.75 8.37 -20.30
CA THR A 815 -33.69 8.48 -21.76
C THR A 815 -32.57 7.60 -22.29
N PHE A 816 -32.90 6.62 -23.13
CA PHE A 816 -31.97 5.82 -23.91
C PHE A 816 -31.78 6.49 -25.27
N GLU A 817 -30.56 6.96 -25.58
CA GLU A 817 -30.30 7.68 -26.83
C GLU A 817 -30.13 6.75 -28.04
N ASP A 818 -29.74 5.49 -27.81
CA ASP A 818 -29.48 4.47 -28.82
C ASP A 818 -30.46 3.28 -28.71
N ASP A 819 -30.27 2.30 -29.59
CA ASP A 819 -31.13 1.12 -29.68
C ASP A 819 -31.11 0.26 -28.41
N VAL A 820 -32.29 -0.23 -28.02
CA VAL A 820 -32.48 -1.16 -26.91
C VAL A 820 -33.13 -2.44 -27.42
N VAL A 821 -32.47 -3.56 -27.17
CA VAL A 821 -33.00 -4.89 -27.43
C VAL A 821 -33.32 -5.54 -26.09
N ASN A 822 -34.58 -5.92 -25.90
CA ASN A 822 -35.08 -6.52 -24.67
C ASN A 822 -35.48 -7.99 -24.87
N GLU A 823 -34.73 -8.87 -24.23
CA GLU A 823 -35.07 -10.27 -23.97
C GLU A 823 -35.28 -10.54 -22.47
N GLY A 824 -34.85 -9.63 -21.60
CA GLY A 824 -34.96 -9.70 -20.15
C GLY A 824 -36.24 -9.08 -19.61
N GLU A 825 -36.14 -8.41 -18.46
CA GLU A 825 -37.24 -7.70 -17.80
C GLU A 825 -37.01 -6.18 -17.84
N ILE A 826 -38.00 -5.40 -18.27
CA ILE A 826 -38.07 -3.95 -18.10
C ILE A 826 -39.25 -3.64 -17.18
N GLY A 827 -38.95 -3.26 -15.94
CA GLY A 827 -39.95 -2.86 -14.95
C GLY A 827 -40.00 -1.34 -14.79
N ILE A 828 -41.19 -0.75 -14.93
CA ILE A 828 -41.41 0.68 -14.78
C ILE A 828 -42.34 0.91 -13.60
N GLY A 829 -41.78 1.50 -12.56
CA GLY A 829 -42.43 1.86 -11.33
C GLY A 829 -43.48 2.96 -11.53
N PRO A 830 -44.38 3.11 -10.55
CA PRO A 830 -45.47 4.07 -10.61
C PRO A 830 -44.96 5.52 -10.36
N PHE A 831 -45.87 6.44 -10.07
CA PHE A 831 -45.59 7.82 -9.65
C PHE A 831 -44.92 8.70 -10.72
N GLY A 832 -45.38 8.59 -11.97
CA GLY A 832 -44.91 9.43 -13.07
C GLY A 832 -43.50 9.08 -13.55
N SER A 833 -43.08 7.82 -13.40
CA SER A 833 -41.84 7.35 -14.02
C SER A 833 -41.97 7.36 -15.54
N VAL A 834 -40.96 7.89 -16.24
CA VAL A 834 -40.99 8.02 -17.71
C VAL A 834 -39.76 7.35 -18.32
N VAL A 835 -39.99 6.55 -19.35
CA VAL A 835 -38.92 5.91 -20.14
C VAL A 835 -39.00 6.43 -21.57
N ASN A 836 -37.93 7.04 -22.05
CA ASN A 836 -37.83 7.51 -23.43
C ASN A 836 -36.76 6.72 -24.15
N PHE A 837 -37.08 6.12 -25.29
CA PHE A 837 -36.15 5.51 -26.21
C PHE A 837 -36.07 6.43 -27.43
N LEU A 838 -34.92 7.07 -27.67
CA LEU A 838 -34.71 7.88 -28.86
C LEU A 838 -34.36 6.99 -30.07
N GLY A 839 -33.65 5.88 -29.81
CA GLY A 839 -33.43 4.80 -30.77
C GLY A 839 -34.61 3.81 -30.86
N ASN A 840 -34.35 2.64 -31.45
CA ASN A 840 -35.34 1.57 -31.57
C ASN A 840 -35.51 0.82 -30.24
N LEU A 841 -36.70 0.27 -30.01
CA LEU A 841 -36.96 -0.71 -28.96
C LEU A 841 -37.41 -2.04 -29.59
N ASP A 842 -36.56 -3.06 -29.51
CA ASP A 842 -36.84 -4.40 -30.01
C ASP A 842 -37.09 -5.38 -28.85
N ASN A 843 -38.36 -5.66 -28.53
CA ASN A 843 -38.74 -6.65 -27.52
C ASN A 843 -38.84 -8.04 -28.17
N THR A 844 -37.85 -8.91 -27.92
CA THR A 844 -37.70 -10.22 -28.59
C THR A 844 -37.92 -11.38 -27.61
N GLY A 845 -39.06 -11.36 -26.91
CA GLY A 845 -39.40 -12.36 -25.90
C GLY A 845 -39.22 -11.90 -24.45
N GLY A 846 -38.75 -10.66 -24.25
CA GLY A 846 -38.64 -10.05 -22.92
C GLY A 846 -39.97 -9.66 -22.29
N ASN A 847 -39.93 -9.44 -20.98
CA ASN A 847 -41.05 -8.94 -20.19
C ASN A 847 -40.97 -7.42 -20.05
N ILE A 848 -42.09 -6.72 -20.26
CA ILE A 848 -42.25 -5.31 -19.95
C ILE A 848 -43.35 -5.19 -18.91
N GLU A 849 -43.02 -4.77 -17.70
CA GLU A 849 -43.96 -4.56 -16.60
C GLU A 849 -44.15 -3.06 -16.35
N VAL A 850 -45.40 -2.60 -16.39
CA VAL A 850 -45.77 -1.21 -16.12
C VAL A 850 -46.62 -1.16 -14.85
N ALA A 851 -46.14 -0.44 -13.85
CA ALA A 851 -46.83 -0.26 -12.58
C ALA A 851 -47.66 1.03 -12.57
N PHE A 852 -48.87 0.93 -12.02
CA PHE A 852 -49.81 2.04 -11.95
C PHE A 852 -50.18 2.38 -10.50
N ASP A 853 -50.28 3.68 -10.25
CA ASP A 853 -51.03 4.23 -9.13
C ASP A 853 -52.26 4.99 -9.66
N LEU A 854 -53.24 4.25 -10.17
CA LEU A 854 -54.42 4.86 -10.80
C LEU A 854 -55.26 5.72 -9.84
N PHE A 855 -55.13 5.54 -8.52
CA PHE A 855 -56.03 6.15 -7.53
C PHE A 855 -55.31 6.77 -6.33
N GLY A 856 -54.00 6.97 -6.43
CA GLY A 856 -53.23 7.71 -5.44
C GLY A 856 -53.77 9.13 -5.24
N SER A 857 -53.61 9.65 -4.03
CA SER A 857 -54.02 11.02 -3.68
C SER A 857 -53.31 12.13 -4.47
N ASN A 858 -52.27 11.79 -5.23
CA ASN A 858 -51.39 12.71 -5.93
C ASN A 858 -51.77 12.97 -7.40
N GLY A 859 -52.93 12.46 -7.83
CA GLY A 859 -53.34 12.48 -9.24
C GLY A 859 -52.67 11.35 -10.01
N SER A 860 -53.41 10.69 -10.90
CA SER A 860 -52.96 9.53 -11.68
C SER A 860 -51.80 9.91 -12.61
N GLN A 861 -50.58 9.90 -12.12
CA GLN A 861 -49.39 9.95 -12.97
C GLN A 861 -49.02 8.51 -13.31
N ALA A 862 -49.55 8.05 -14.44
CA ALA A 862 -49.19 6.76 -15.00
C ALA A 862 -47.71 6.74 -15.38
N ALA A 863 -47.08 5.58 -15.24
CA ALA A 863 -45.84 5.30 -15.93
C ALA A 863 -46.08 5.35 -17.44
N TYR A 864 -45.11 5.84 -18.20
CA TYR A 864 -45.25 6.01 -19.65
C TYR A 864 -43.95 5.68 -20.39
N ILE A 865 -44.08 5.01 -21.53
CA ILE A 865 -42.98 4.72 -22.45
C ILE A 865 -43.16 5.52 -23.75
N THR A 866 -42.12 6.26 -24.14
CA THR A 866 -42.01 6.86 -25.47
C THR A 866 -40.90 6.18 -26.22
N VAL A 867 -41.13 5.75 -27.46
CA VAL A 867 -40.13 5.30 -28.42
C VAL A 867 -40.19 6.28 -29.59
N GLN A 868 -39.10 6.97 -29.92
CA GLN A 868 -39.04 7.86 -31.08
C GLN A 868 -38.58 7.11 -32.33
N GLY A 869 -37.78 6.05 -32.16
CA GLY A 869 -37.45 5.10 -33.22
C GLY A 869 -38.58 4.10 -33.48
N GLY A 870 -38.22 2.98 -34.11
CA GLY A 870 -39.12 1.85 -34.34
C GLY A 870 -39.35 1.04 -33.06
N LEU A 871 -40.58 0.56 -32.90
CA LEU A 871 -40.96 -0.41 -31.87
C LEU A 871 -41.30 -1.75 -32.54
N THR A 872 -40.53 -2.78 -32.20
CA THR A 872 -40.78 -4.16 -32.63
C THR A 872 -41.11 -5.00 -31.40
N ILE A 873 -42.28 -5.67 -31.39
CA ILE A 873 -42.66 -6.60 -30.32
C ILE A 873 -42.81 -8.00 -30.91
N ASN A 874 -41.77 -8.81 -30.79
CA ASN A 874 -41.74 -10.20 -31.27
C ASN A 874 -41.86 -11.17 -30.08
N GLY A 875 -43.05 -11.18 -29.46
CA GLY A 875 -43.38 -12.02 -28.30
C GLY A 875 -43.06 -11.40 -26.93
N GLY A 876 -42.99 -12.26 -25.91
CA GLY A 876 -42.72 -11.87 -24.53
C GLY A 876 -43.98 -11.62 -23.71
N THR A 877 -43.83 -10.92 -22.58
CA THR A 877 -44.95 -10.62 -21.67
C THR A 877 -45.12 -9.12 -21.50
N ILE A 878 -46.34 -8.62 -21.58
CA ILE A 878 -46.68 -7.31 -21.01
C ILE A 878 -47.45 -7.51 -19.71
N GLY A 879 -46.92 -6.96 -18.63
CA GLY A 879 -47.47 -7.09 -17.28
C GLY A 879 -47.93 -5.77 -16.70
N PHE A 880 -48.99 -5.82 -15.90
CA PHE A 880 -49.58 -4.67 -15.25
C PHE A 880 -49.65 -4.88 -13.74
N ALA A 881 -48.91 -4.06 -12.99
CA ALA A 881 -48.95 -4.08 -11.54
C ALA A 881 -49.73 -2.88 -10.99
N PHE A 882 -50.66 -3.14 -10.09
CA PHE A 882 -51.35 -2.11 -9.32
C PHE A 882 -50.80 -2.15 -7.90
N LEU A 883 -50.28 -1.01 -7.41
CA LEU A 883 -49.70 -0.92 -6.06
C LEU A 883 -50.69 -1.30 -4.95
N ASN A 884 -51.98 -1.13 -5.20
CA ASN A 884 -53.05 -1.56 -4.32
C ASN A 884 -53.63 -2.86 -4.89
N SER A 885 -53.34 -3.99 -4.25
CA SER A 885 -53.59 -5.37 -4.70
C SER A 885 -55.06 -5.77 -4.96
N ALA A 886 -55.99 -4.82 -4.92
CA ALA A 886 -57.33 -5.00 -5.43
C ALA A 886 -57.57 -3.93 -6.51
N PRO A 887 -57.82 -4.32 -7.79
CA PRO A 887 -58.38 -3.37 -8.75
C PRO A 887 -59.64 -2.81 -8.11
N PRO A 888 -59.77 -1.48 -7.96
CA PRO A 888 -60.93 -0.94 -7.29
C PRO A 888 -62.17 -1.36 -8.04
N ALA A 889 -63.24 -1.65 -7.30
CA ALA A 889 -64.53 -2.05 -7.86
C ALA A 889 -65.14 -1.03 -8.86
N SER A 890 -64.47 0.10 -9.11
CA SER A 890 -64.92 1.23 -9.90
C SER A 890 -63.86 1.74 -10.89
N ILE A 891 -63.23 0.87 -11.70
CA ILE A 891 -62.52 1.34 -12.90
C ILE A 891 -63.56 1.91 -13.89
N PRO A 892 -63.40 3.15 -14.40
CA PRO A 892 -64.35 3.74 -15.36
C PRO A 892 -64.53 2.85 -16.61
N ASN A 893 -65.72 2.91 -17.22
CA ASN A 893 -66.03 2.14 -18.43
C ASN A 893 -65.34 2.69 -19.68
N ASP A 894 -64.79 3.89 -19.59
CA ASP A 894 -64.07 4.64 -20.62
C ASP A 894 -62.59 4.80 -20.24
N PHE A 895 -62.08 3.92 -19.37
CA PHE A 895 -60.66 3.91 -19.05
C PHE A 895 -59.87 3.54 -20.30
N SER A 896 -59.00 4.44 -20.74
CA SER A 896 -58.03 4.22 -21.80
C SER A 896 -56.75 4.93 -21.41
N VAL A 897 -55.63 4.24 -21.50
CA VAL A 897 -54.31 4.80 -21.21
C VAL A 897 -53.31 4.35 -22.27
N ALA A 898 -52.62 5.34 -22.83
CA ALA A 898 -51.43 5.16 -23.65
C ALA A 898 -50.32 4.54 -22.81
N LEU A 899 -49.86 3.34 -23.17
CA LEU A 899 -48.76 2.67 -22.46
C LEU A 899 -47.42 2.98 -23.13
N LEU A 900 -47.42 2.80 -24.45
CA LEU A 900 -46.29 3.00 -25.34
C LEU A 900 -46.75 3.83 -26.52
N THR A 901 -45.99 4.86 -26.88
CA THR A 901 -46.04 5.44 -28.22
C THR A 901 -44.73 5.22 -28.92
N ALA A 902 -44.77 4.93 -30.21
CA ALA A 902 -43.62 4.72 -31.08
C ALA A 902 -43.55 5.79 -32.18
N GLY A 903 -42.40 5.91 -32.83
CA GLY A 903 -42.30 6.63 -34.10
C GLY A 903 -42.77 5.79 -35.29
N ASP A 904 -42.70 4.47 -35.15
CA ASP A 904 -43.17 3.45 -36.10
C ASP A 904 -43.44 2.16 -35.31
N LEU A 905 -44.69 1.70 -35.25
CA LEU A 905 -45.06 0.42 -34.64
C LEU A 905 -45.15 -0.66 -35.72
N ALA A 906 -44.26 -1.66 -35.68
CA ALA A 906 -44.26 -2.72 -36.71
C ALA A 906 -45.59 -3.49 -36.73
N ASP A 907 -46.11 -3.78 -37.93
CA ASP A 907 -47.41 -4.42 -38.15
C ASP A 907 -47.57 -5.81 -37.48
N ASP A 908 -46.45 -6.49 -37.21
CA ASP A 908 -46.39 -7.79 -36.55
C ASP A 908 -46.10 -7.71 -35.04
N SER A 909 -46.12 -6.50 -34.46
CA SER A 909 -45.88 -6.29 -33.03
C SER A 909 -47.00 -6.86 -32.17
N LEU A 910 -46.69 -7.91 -31.40
CA LEU A 910 -47.64 -8.59 -30.51
C LEU A 910 -46.94 -9.17 -29.28
N PHE A 911 -47.43 -8.84 -28.08
CA PHE A 911 -47.08 -9.58 -26.86
C PHE A 911 -47.80 -10.92 -26.83
N THR A 912 -47.07 -12.00 -26.60
CA THR A 912 -47.63 -13.36 -26.56
C THR A 912 -48.24 -13.70 -25.20
N ASN A 913 -47.85 -13.01 -24.12
CA ASN A 913 -48.40 -13.24 -22.79
C ASN A 913 -48.90 -11.92 -22.17
N LEU A 914 -50.11 -11.94 -21.63
CA LEU A 914 -50.73 -10.79 -20.97
C LEU A 914 -50.94 -11.09 -19.48
N VAL A 915 -50.31 -10.30 -18.59
CA VAL A 915 -50.53 -10.41 -17.15
C VAL A 915 -51.33 -9.21 -16.68
N LEU A 916 -52.65 -9.40 -16.68
CA LEU A 916 -53.66 -8.37 -16.40
C LEU A 916 -54.40 -8.70 -15.10
N PRO A 917 -54.77 -7.72 -14.25
CA PRO A 917 -55.57 -8.00 -13.07
C PRO A 917 -57.04 -8.30 -13.44
N ASP A 918 -57.74 -9.02 -12.58
CA ASP A 918 -59.16 -9.31 -12.76
C ASP A 918 -60.02 -8.03 -12.80
N LEU A 919 -60.96 -7.97 -13.74
CA LEU A 919 -61.98 -6.92 -13.78
C LEU A 919 -63.32 -7.41 -13.23
N PRO A 920 -64.20 -6.49 -12.76
CA PRO A 920 -65.59 -6.82 -12.47
C PRO A 920 -66.29 -7.47 -13.68
N ALA A 921 -67.24 -8.38 -13.43
CA ALA A 921 -67.96 -9.08 -14.48
C ALA A 921 -68.56 -8.13 -15.55
N GLY A 922 -68.38 -8.48 -16.83
CA GLY A 922 -68.82 -7.68 -17.98
C GLY A 922 -67.85 -6.59 -18.43
N LYS A 923 -66.68 -6.49 -17.79
CA LYS A 923 -65.56 -5.65 -18.20
C LYS A 923 -64.39 -6.51 -18.61
N TYR A 924 -63.69 -6.08 -19.65
CA TYR A 924 -62.51 -6.75 -20.18
C TYR A 924 -61.41 -5.74 -20.42
N TRP A 925 -60.18 -6.19 -20.21
CA TRP A 925 -59.01 -5.45 -20.65
C TRP A 925 -58.83 -5.72 -22.13
N ASP A 926 -58.66 -4.65 -22.89
CA ASP A 926 -58.24 -4.71 -24.29
C ASP A 926 -56.86 -4.09 -24.42
N VAL A 927 -55.94 -4.81 -25.04
CA VAL A 927 -54.61 -4.31 -25.38
C VAL A 927 -54.65 -3.98 -26.86
N VAL A 928 -54.78 -2.70 -27.16
CA VAL A 928 -54.97 -2.21 -28.53
C VAL A 928 -53.61 -1.85 -29.13
N TYR A 929 -53.23 -2.53 -30.20
CA TYR A 929 -52.08 -2.21 -31.03
C TYR A 929 -52.54 -1.34 -32.20
N ASP A 930 -52.37 -0.03 -32.06
CA ASP A 930 -52.83 0.98 -33.01
C ASP A 930 -51.69 1.40 -33.92
N THR A 931 -51.45 0.65 -35.00
CA THR A 931 -50.37 0.92 -35.97
C THR A 931 -50.62 2.18 -36.82
N LEU A 932 -51.82 2.78 -36.76
CA LEU A 932 -52.09 4.05 -37.43
C LEU A 932 -51.64 5.25 -36.61
N ASN A 933 -51.67 5.13 -35.29
CA ASN A 933 -51.23 6.15 -34.34
C ASN A 933 -49.91 5.79 -33.64
N ASP A 934 -49.29 4.68 -34.06
CA ASP A 934 -48.06 4.13 -33.50
C ASP A 934 -48.12 3.97 -31.96
N GLU A 935 -49.21 3.41 -31.44
CA GLU A 935 -49.48 3.37 -30.00
C GLU A 935 -49.94 1.98 -29.52
N VAL A 936 -49.49 1.59 -28.32
CA VAL A 936 -50.08 0.48 -27.56
C VAL A 936 -50.88 1.05 -26.39
N ARG A 937 -52.19 0.78 -26.37
CA ARG A 937 -53.11 1.25 -25.32
C ARG A 937 -53.65 0.12 -24.49
N LEU A 938 -53.90 0.39 -23.21
CA LEU A 938 -54.74 -0.43 -22.36
C LEU A 938 -56.10 0.23 -22.21
N GLU A 939 -57.15 -0.47 -22.60
CA GLU A 939 -58.52 0.01 -22.52
C GLU A 939 -59.38 -0.93 -21.66
N VAL A 940 -60.36 -0.37 -20.95
CA VAL A 940 -61.46 -1.15 -20.39
C VAL A 940 -62.62 -1.04 -21.36
N VAL A 941 -63.03 -2.17 -21.91
CA VAL A 941 -64.21 -2.24 -22.76
C VAL A 941 -65.34 -2.99 -22.05
N MET A 942 -66.54 -2.47 -22.21
CA MET A 942 -67.77 -3.17 -21.87
C MET A 942 -68.18 -3.98 -23.08
N SER A 943 -68.09 -5.30 -23.01
CA SER A 943 -68.47 -6.15 -24.15
C SER A 943 -69.61 -7.09 -23.80
N GLY A 944 -70.54 -7.21 -24.74
CA GLY A 944 -71.53 -8.28 -24.79
C GLY A 944 -71.00 -9.54 -25.46
N ALA A 945 -69.68 -9.62 -25.73
CA ALA A 945 -69.03 -10.74 -26.39
C ALA A 945 -69.36 -12.06 -25.69
N ILE A 946 -69.80 -13.02 -26.50
CA ILE A 946 -70.21 -14.35 -26.08
C ILE A 946 -69.86 -15.32 -27.21
N GLY A 947 -69.16 -16.43 -26.90
CA GLY A 947 -68.72 -17.36 -27.93
C GLY A 947 -67.71 -16.72 -28.89
N ALA A 948 -67.97 -16.78 -30.19
CA ALA A 948 -67.08 -16.21 -31.22
C ALA A 948 -67.49 -14.83 -31.74
N ASP A 949 -68.45 -14.18 -31.08
CA ASP A 949 -68.77 -12.77 -31.30
C ASP A 949 -67.84 -11.95 -30.41
N PHE A 950 -66.64 -11.65 -30.92
CA PHE A 950 -65.56 -11.02 -30.18
C PHE A 950 -65.76 -9.49 -30.10
N ASN A 951 -66.39 -8.89 -31.12
CA ASN A 951 -66.71 -7.46 -31.10
C ASN A 951 -67.96 -7.14 -30.24
N GLY A 952 -68.74 -8.15 -29.86
CA GLY A 952 -69.90 -8.04 -28.97
C GLY A 952 -71.14 -7.40 -29.61
N ASP A 953 -71.25 -7.41 -30.95
CA ASP A 953 -72.36 -6.80 -31.68
C ASP A 953 -73.61 -7.70 -31.81
N GLY A 954 -73.51 -8.95 -31.36
CA GLY A 954 -74.56 -9.96 -31.39
C GLY A 954 -74.54 -10.85 -32.64
N VAL A 955 -73.57 -10.71 -33.55
CA VAL A 955 -73.47 -11.45 -34.81
C VAL A 955 -72.04 -11.90 -35.08
N VAL A 956 -71.82 -13.21 -35.23
CA VAL A 956 -70.50 -13.73 -35.67
C VAL A 956 -70.30 -13.48 -37.16
N SER A 957 -69.33 -12.64 -37.52
CA SER A 957 -69.12 -12.11 -38.87
C SER A 957 -67.63 -12.04 -39.28
N GLN A 958 -67.33 -11.33 -40.38
CA GLN A 958 -65.95 -11.09 -40.80
C GLN A 958 -65.20 -10.20 -39.79
N ASP A 959 -65.91 -9.30 -39.11
CA ASP A 959 -65.28 -8.38 -38.15
C ASP A 959 -64.69 -9.17 -36.96
N ASP A 960 -65.29 -10.31 -36.58
CA ASP A 960 -64.75 -11.22 -35.56
C ASP A 960 -63.53 -12.00 -36.06
N ILE A 961 -63.49 -12.35 -37.35
CA ILE A 961 -62.28 -12.94 -37.95
C ILE A 961 -61.13 -11.95 -37.86
N ASP A 962 -61.38 -10.66 -38.13
CA ASP A 962 -60.34 -9.64 -38.06
C ASP A 962 -59.83 -9.44 -36.63
N VAL A 963 -60.70 -9.56 -35.61
CA VAL A 963 -60.30 -9.57 -34.19
C VAL A 963 -59.42 -10.78 -33.87
N TRP A 964 -59.81 -11.98 -34.30
CA TRP A 964 -59.01 -13.19 -34.06
C TRP A 964 -57.66 -13.13 -34.76
N VAL A 965 -57.62 -12.71 -36.04
CA VAL A 965 -56.37 -12.63 -36.82
C VAL A 965 -55.38 -11.66 -36.20
N ARG A 966 -55.85 -10.51 -35.69
CA ARG A 966 -54.99 -9.51 -35.05
C ARG A 966 -54.33 -10.02 -33.77
N ASN A 967 -55.03 -10.89 -33.05
CA ASN A 967 -54.61 -11.38 -31.73
C ASN A 967 -54.09 -12.83 -31.76
N ALA A 968 -54.08 -13.47 -32.93
CA ALA A 968 -53.64 -14.85 -33.08
C ALA A 968 -52.19 -15.00 -32.63
N GLY A 969 -51.95 -15.93 -31.69
CA GLY A 969 -50.64 -16.13 -31.08
C GLY A 969 -50.50 -15.62 -29.65
N ILE A 970 -51.53 -15.01 -29.06
CA ILE A 970 -51.57 -14.82 -27.60
C ILE A 970 -51.63 -16.20 -26.93
N GLU A 971 -50.58 -16.55 -26.20
CA GLU A 971 -50.36 -17.84 -25.54
C GLU A 971 -50.92 -17.89 -24.11
N SER A 972 -51.14 -16.74 -23.47
CA SER A 972 -51.80 -16.63 -22.17
C SER A 972 -52.39 -15.24 -21.89
N GLY A 973 -53.44 -15.21 -21.06
CA GLY A 973 -54.08 -13.98 -20.60
C GLY A 973 -55.04 -13.33 -21.60
N ALA A 974 -55.34 -14.01 -22.71
CA ALA A 974 -56.37 -13.56 -23.64
C ALA A 974 -57.74 -13.56 -22.97
N SER A 975 -58.56 -12.59 -23.37
CA SER A 975 -59.97 -12.52 -23.03
C SER A 975 -60.83 -12.80 -24.26
N ILE A 976 -62.13 -13.00 -24.05
CA ILE A 976 -63.05 -13.31 -25.14
C ILE A 976 -63.04 -12.25 -26.24
N ILE A 977 -62.91 -10.97 -25.89
CA ILE A 977 -62.87 -9.87 -26.86
C ILE A 977 -61.59 -9.84 -27.69
N GLN A 978 -60.57 -10.59 -27.29
CA GLN A 978 -59.31 -10.73 -28.00
C GLN A 978 -59.31 -11.98 -28.90
N GLY A 979 -60.38 -12.78 -28.91
CA GLY A 979 -60.46 -13.96 -29.76
C GLY A 979 -60.43 -15.29 -29.01
N ASP A 980 -60.43 -15.30 -27.68
CA ASP A 980 -60.47 -16.53 -26.85
C ASP A 980 -61.91 -17.06 -26.75
N ALA A 981 -62.39 -17.71 -27.81
CA ALA A 981 -63.75 -18.24 -27.89
C ALA A 981 -64.00 -19.42 -26.93
N ASN A 982 -62.94 -20.11 -26.51
CA ASN A 982 -63.03 -21.31 -25.67
C ASN A 982 -62.78 -21.03 -24.16
N HIS A 983 -62.28 -19.84 -23.83
CA HIS A 983 -61.96 -19.35 -22.49
C HIS A 983 -60.80 -20.09 -21.81
N ASP A 984 -59.78 -20.52 -22.55
CA ASP A 984 -58.56 -21.11 -21.99
C ASP A 984 -57.40 -20.11 -21.83
N GLY A 985 -57.68 -18.83 -22.10
CA GLY A 985 -56.73 -17.73 -21.99
C GLY A 985 -55.82 -17.59 -23.20
N LYS A 986 -56.12 -18.24 -24.32
CA LYS A 986 -55.30 -18.24 -25.55
C LYS A 986 -56.10 -17.76 -26.75
N VAL A 987 -55.40 -17.38 -27.81
CA VAL A 987 -55.98 -17.13 -29.13
C VAL A 987 -55.28 -18.04 -30.13
N ASP A 988 -55.83 -19.24 -30.30
CA ASP A 988 -55.25 -20.28 -31.15
C ASP A 988 -56.26 -20.90 -32.14
N LEU A 989 -55.88 -22.04 -32.74
CA LEU A 989 -56.72 -22.73 -33.72
C LEU A 989 -57.99 -23.34 -33.12
N ALA A 990 -58.04 -23.63 -31.81
CA ALA A 990 -59.25 -24.11 -31.16
C ALA A 990 -60.33 -23.03 -31.12
N ASP A 991 -59.92 -21.78 -30.92
CA ASP A 991 -60.83 -20.63 -31.01
C ASP A 991 -61.30 -20.39 -32.44
N TYR A 992 -60.38 -20.53 -33.41
CA TYR A 992 -60.71 -20.43 -34.82
C TYR A 992 -61.76 -21.47 -35.24
N ASP A 993 -61.67 -22.70 -34.75
CA ASP A 993 -62.66 -23.75 -35.03
C ASP A 993 -64.06 -23.38 -34.50
N ILE A 994 -64.12 -22.75 -33.31
CA ILE A 994 -65.37 -22.23 -32.75
C ILE A 994 -65.89 -21.06 -33.60
N LEU A 995 -65.02 -20.12 -33.94
CA LEU A 995 -65.32 -18.99 -34.82
C LEU A 995 -65.91 -19.45 -36.15
N MET A 996 -65.24 -20.37 -36.85
CA MET A 996 -65.71 -20.92 -38.11
C MET A 996 -67.04 -21.67 -37.95
N THR A 997 -67.24 -22.38 -36.84
CA THR A 997 -68.51 -23.08 -36.56
C THR A 997 -69.67 -22.10 -36.38
N GLN A 998 -69.45 -21.00 -35.66
CA GLN A 998 -70.49 -20.03 -35.36
C GLN A 998 -70.73 -19.05 -36.53
N LEU A 999 -69.70 -18.75 -37.33
CA LEU A 999 -69.79 -17.88 -38.52
C LEU A 999 -70.87 -18.33 -39.51
N TYR A 1000 -71.07 -19.64 -39.70
CA TYR A 1000 -72.12 -20.17 -40.59
C TYR A 1000 -73.54 -20.03 -40.01
N THR A 1001 -73.67 -19.94 -38.69
CA THR A 1001 -74.96 -19.76 -38.00
C THR A 1001 -75.31 -18.29 -37.83
N GLY A 1002 -74.31 -17.40 -37.84
CA GLY A 1002 -74.44 -15.95 -37.63
C GLY A 1002 -74.94 -15.57 -36.24
N THR A 1003 -75.10 -16.53 -35.32
CA THR A 1003 -75.59 -16.32 -33.97
C THR A 1003 -74.54 -16.78 -32.97
N PRO A 1004 -74.06 -15.93 -32.06
CA PRO A 1004 -73.16 -16.37 -31.01
C PRO A 1004 -73.85 -17.43 -30.15
N VAL A 1005 -73.19 -18.57 -30.03
CA VAL A 1005 -73.62 -19.61 -29.10
C VAL A 1005 -72.73 -19.47 -27.89
N ALA A 1006 -73.32 -19.07 -26.76
CA ALA A 1006 -72.66 -19.20 -25.48
C ALA A 1006 -72.24 -20.66 -25.33
N ILE A 1007 -70.94 -20.92 -25.40
CA ILE A 1007 -70.40 -22.21 -25.02
C ILE A 1007 -70.58 -22.24 -23.51
N GLY A 1008 -71.74 -22.75 -23.08
CA GLY A 1008 -72.15 -22.69 -21.69
C GLY A 1008 -71.09 -23.37 -20.88
N ALA A 1009 -70.26 -22.57 -20.18
CA ALA A 1009 -69.07 -22.94 -19.44
C ALA A 1009 -69.05 -24.44 -19.19
N GLY A 1010 -68.56 -25.19 -20.18
CA GLY A 1010 -68.69 -26.62 -20.20
C GLY A 1010 -67.75 -27.06 -19.12
N SER A 1011 -68.30 -27.28 -17.91
CA SER A 1011 -67.60 -27.27 -16.64
C SER A 1011 -66.15 -27.61 -16.87
N SER A 1012 -65.26 -26.61 -16.79
CA SER A 1012 -63.95 -26.86 -16.26
C SER A 1012 -64.27 -27.47 -14.91
N ALA A 1013 -64.36 -28.80 -14.90
CA ALA A 1013 -64.29 -29.60 -13.72
C ALA A 1013 -62.97 -29.14 -13.14
N THR A 1014 -63.04 -28.15 -12.25
CA THR A 1014 -62.07 -28.02 -11.19
C THR A 1014 -61.92 -29.45 -10.75
N TYR A 1015 -60.75 -30.04 -11.06
CA TYR A 1015 -60.29 -31.18 -10.33
C TYR A 1015 -60.18 -30.66 -8.90
N ILE A 1016 -61.33 -30.57 -8.20
CA ILE A 1016 -61.38 -30.64 -6.76
C ILE A 1016 -60.75 -32.00 -6.53
N PRO A 1017 -59.52 -32.09 -6.04
CA PRO A 1017 -59.01 -33.38 -5.67
C PRO A 1017 -60.00 -33.86 -4.59
N GLU A 1018 -60.69 -34.96 -4.86
CA GLU A 1018 -61.48 -35.66 -3.86
C GLU A 1018 -60.68 -36.74 -3.07
N PRO A 1019 -59.36 -36.62 -2.74
CA PRO A 1019 -58.74 -37.64 -1.89
C PRO A 1019 -59.11 -37.45 -0.40
N ALA A 1020 -59.64 -36.29 0.02
CA ALA A 1020 -60.00 -36.07 1.44
C ALA A 1020 -61.39 -36.60 1.81
N SER A 1021 -62.35 -36.60 0.89
CA SER A 1021 -63.73 -37.05 1.14
C SER A 1021 -63.81 -38.57 1.36
N MET A 1022 -63.06 -39.36 0.57
CA MET A 1022 -62.98 -40.80 0.78
C MET A 1022 -62.23 -41.16 2.07
N LEU A 1023 -61.21 -40.38 2.47
CA LEU A 1023 -60.50 -40.59 3.73
C LEU A 1023 -61.38 -40.30 4.95
N LEU A 1024 -62.21 -39.25 4.90
CA LEU A 1024 -63.18 -38.93 5.96
C LEU A 1024 -64.31 -39.97 6.05
N VAL A 1025 -64.78 -40.51 4.92
CA VAL A 1025 -65.76 -41.63 4.92
C VAL A 1025 -65.12 -42.93 5.42
N LEU A 1026 -63.85 -43.23 5.09
CA LEU A 1026 -63.13 -44.39 5.62
C LEU A 1026 -62.82 -44.25 7.12
N LEU A 1027 -62.46 -43.06 7.61
CA LEU A 1027 -62.24 -42.78 9.03
C LEU A 1027 -63.56 -42.77 9.83
N ALA A 1028 -64.67 -42.32 9.23
CA ALA A 1028 -66.00 -42.41 9.82
C ALA A 1028 -66.59 -43.84 9.81
N ALA A 1029 -66.18 -44.68 8.86
CA ALA A 1029 -66.59 -46.10 8.79
C ALA A 1029 -65.78 -47.02 9.73
N ALA A 1030 -64.57 -46.62 10.14
CA ALA A 1030 -63.72 -47.38 11.06
C ALA A 1030 -64.39 -47.74 12.42
N PRO A 1031 -65.16 -46.87 13.10
CA PRO A 1031 -65.88 -47.25 14.33
C PRO A 1031 -67.11 -48.14 14.07
N LEU A 1032 -67.71 -48.12 12.87
CA LEU A 1032 -68.87 -48.95 12.53
C LEU A 1032 -68.47 -50.41 12.23
N ALA A 1033 -67.24 -50.65 11.74
CA ALA A 1033 -66.69 -51.99 11.58
C ALA A 1033 -66.30 -52.68 12.90
N ARG A 1034 -66.12 -51.91 14.00
CA ARG A 1034 -65.75 -52.45 15.33
C ARG A 1034 -66.94 -52.97 16.15
N ARG A 1035 -68.17 -52.90 15.64
CA ARG A 1035 -69.42 -53.30 16.35
C ARG A 1035 -70.02 -54.63 15.87
N ARG A 1036 -69.17 -55.57 15.46
CA ARG A 1036 -69.49 -57.01 15.36
C ARG A 1036 -68.39 -57.82 16.06
N GLY A 1037 -68.50 -57.85 17.38
CA GLY A 1037 -67.86 -58.75 18.33
C GLY A 1037 -68.83 -58.90 19.49
#